data_AF-A0A970FM47-F1
#
_entry.id   AF-A0A970FM47-F1
#
_cell.length_a   1.000
_cell.length_b   1.000
_cell.length_c   1.000
_cell.angle_alpha   90.00
_cell.angle_beta   90.00
_cell.angle_gamma   90.00
#
_symmetry.space_group_name_H-M   'P 1'
#
loop_
_entity.id
_entity.type
_entity.pdbx_description
1 polymer ?
#
loop_
_entity_poly.entity_id
_entity_poly.type
_entity_poly.pdbx_seq_one_letter_code
_entity_poly.pdbx_strand_id
1 'polypeptide(L)'
;MVGSSFGTVRNCYSTCSISATSSDSCYVGGVAGSSNGSIDNCYSTSSVSGTASNTCYVGGVVGSSNGNIVNCYSIGSVSGSGGNCNVGGVVGTANSSSVMNCAALNSSISGGASNVGRVVGSSSGTLSSNYAFSGIPGSWNDKVHDRKNGADKTAESLVQSAFWKSTTNWNNSPWDEDIWNIENYKLPTLKGLSGQDGAIPVHINAKEFAGMGTSGDPYLIKTAADLANLAQLVNTYRTPYNESSVHFKLENNIDLSDYQTGEGWTPIGTGSSPFRGTFDGNNKVISGLKINRPDNEKQGLFGNIYGGTVKNLGVTNIDITGKAYVGGVAAYINNNGNVEYCYTTGDVTATGTDSIYCGGVAGYVSLGTIQNCYSACDISTSNNRTGGIVGYINNGTVKNCYSTGDIRSGGSYLGGVAGYLSGSTVENCYTTGIISSTTGAAVGGIAGYVYSSSTIINCVALNSSVSGSFGSGDYVGRIAGLANNGCTLSDNYAYSGMTVKGDGKDKAIISDAGGADGELTQTVAEGSAATAPVLSRSGYTFDRWDKSFDNMTSDMTVTAIWRENTGGSGGGGSSGGSSGGSSSGGGTAPTPVTQINNGSTTTGTNIQRLVSENKTLTVVDDEKGAQLVFDTDALEGISSQATENIQVEINDVSEEHKENLPGKMVFSLTVSSNGRTISNFGGKVKVSLPYELKEGERPEDVTVWHIAEEGTMTEIACIYDPVTQLATFEVTHFSFYVVGVAGSKQEPGTEPWSNPFKDVKESDWYYEAVKFVKQKGLFAGTGADTFSSTMSMTRAMFWTVLSRLDGQKFTGKNEFEAARIWAMEAGLTDGATPDNTITREQMISILWRYAGSPKVSRDISRFTDAGNVAVYAVDAMAWAVENGIIVGSNGALIPKENANRAQTAAILQRFVEKAK
;
A
#
# COMPACT_ATOMS: atom_id res chain seq x y z
N MET A 1 26.60 16.91 32.17
CA MET A 1 27.45 15.75 32.54
C MET A 1 28.24 16.14 33.77
N VAL A 2 28.23 15.30 34.81
CA VAL A 2 28.97 15.57 36.05
C VAL A 2 30.22 14.70 36.07
N GLY A 3 31.41 15.31 36.20
CA GLY A 3 32.65 14.53 36.33
C GLY A 3 32.67 13.74 37.64
N SER A 4 32.61 14.45 38.77
CA SER A 4 32.49 13.88 40.12
C SER A 4 31.45 14.66 40.92
N SER A 5 30.49 13.98 41.55
CA SER A 5 29.46 14.60 42.41
C SER A 5 29.62 14.19 43.88
N PHE A 6 29.42 15.15 44.79
CA PHE A 6 29.23 14.89 46.23
C PHE A 6 27.77 15.08 46.68
N GLY A 7 26.92 15.65 45.82
CA GLY A 7 25.50 15.88 46.09
C GLY A 7 24.59 14.98 45.23
N THR A 8 23.29 15.06 45.47
CA THR A 8 22.29 14.32 44.69
C THR A 8 22.16 14.85 43.27
N VAL A 9 22.24 13.97 42.28
CA VAL A 9 21.93 14.26 40.87
C VAL A 9 20.54 13.70 40.57
N ARG A 10 19.57 14.54 40.22
CA ARG A 10 18.19 14.09 40.01
C ARG A 10 17.54 14.71 38.77
N ASN A 11 16.62 13.96 38.16
CA ASN A 11 15.79 14.42 37.04
C ASN A 11 16.64 14.95 35.88
N CYS A 12 17.68 14.21 35.50
CA CYS A 12 18.62 14.59 34.44
C CYS A 12 18.67 13.53 33.34
N TYR A 13 18.98 13.95 32.12
CA TYR A 13 19.24 13.02 31.03
C TYR A 13 20.43 13.43 30.17
N SER A 14 20.97 12.49 29.39
CA SER A 14 22.01 12.75 28.41
C SER A 14 21.80 12.01 27.10
N THR A 15 22.22 12.63 25.99
CA THR A 15 22.04 12.12 24.63
C THR A 15 23.31 12.05 23.79
N CYS A 16 24.36 12.77 24.20
CA CYS A 16 25.63 12.82 23.47
C CYS A 16 26.52 11.64 23.84
N SER A 17 27.15 10.99 22.87
CA SER A 17 28.13 9.91 23.12
C SER A 17 29.29 10.40 23.99
N ILE A 18 29.70 9.56 24.94
CA ILE A 18 30.74 9.87 25.93
C ILE A 18 31.86 8.84 25.80
N SER A 19 33.10 9.31 25.70
CA SER A 19 34.27 8.46 25.71
C SER A 19 35.35 9.02 26.63
N ALA A 20 36.11 8.15 27.28
CA ALA A 20 37.32 8.53 28.00
C ALA A 20 38.45 7.53 27.73
N THR A 21 39.66 8.04 27.54
CA THR A 21 40.88 7.23 27.43
C THR A 21 41.89 7.70 28.47
N SER A 22 42.46 6.78 29.25
CA SER A 22 43.40 7.08 30.34
C SER A 22 44.58 6.10 30.35
N SER A 23 45.76 6.59 30.72
CA SER A 23 46.95 5.75 30.95
C SER A 23 47.00 5.14 32.34
N ASP A 24 45.97 5.32 33.17
CA ASP A 24 45.80 4.68 34.47
C ASP A 24 44.34 4.25 34.64
N SER A 25 43.48 5.08 35.26
CA SER A 25 42.08 4.75 35.51
C SER A 25 41.11 5.74 34.86
N CYS A 26 39.90 5.29 34.50
CA CYS A 26 38.83 6.17 34.00
C CYS A 26 37.46 5.86 34.63
N TYR A 27 36.66 6.92 34.80
CA TYR A 27 35.30 6.88 35.35
C TYR A 27 34.36 7.52 34.35
N VAL A 28 33.50 6.72 33.72
CA VAL A 28 32.69 7.17 32.59
C VAL A 28 31.24 6.78 32.81
N GLY A 29 30.36 7.76 32.77
CA GLY A 29 28.92 7.52 32.73
C GLY A 29 28.16 8.57 31.97
N GLY A 30 26.99 8.18 31.44
CA GLY A 30 26.08 9.03 30.70
C GLY A 30 25.72 10.32 31.44
N VAL A 31 25.50 10.21 32.75
CA VAL A 31 25.07 11.31 33.61
C VAL A 31 26.22 11.76 34.51
N ALA A 32 26.89 10.81 35.15
CA ALA A 32 28.02 11.08 36.05
C ALA A 32 29.20 10.10 35.86
N GLY A 33 30.43 10.61 35.92
CA GLY A 33 31.62 9.75 35.97
C GLY A 33 31.74 9.05 37.32
N SER A 34 31.73 9.84 38.41
CA SER A 34 31.76 9.37 39.80
C SER A 34 30.70 10.09 40.65
N SER A 35 30.06 9.40 41.60
CA SER A 35 29.10 10.01 42.53
C SER A 35 29.22 9.47 43.97
N ASN A 36 29.27 10.37 44.95
CA ASN A 36 29.09 10.06 46.37
C ASN A 36 27.66 10.33 46.86
N GLY A 37 26.89 11.14 46.12
CA GLY A 37 25.46 11.37 46.39
C GLY A 37 24.56 10.46 45.55
N SER A 38 23.26 10.45 45.83
CA SER A 38 22.29 9.64 45.07
C SER A 38 22.14 10.12 43.63
N ILE A 39 21.81 9.20 42.73
CA ILE A 39 21.40 9.47 41.36
C ILE A 39 19.97 8.96 41.19
N ASP A 40 19.04 9.90 41.07
CA ASP A 40 17.60 9.62 41.12
C ASP A 40 16.90 10.07 39.83
N ASN A 41 16.04 9.23 39.27
CA ASN A 41 15.23 9.57 38.10
C ASN A 41 16.06 10.12 36.92
N CYS A 42 17.10 9.39 36.53
CA CYS A 42 18.01 9.84 35.47
C CYS A 42 18.12 8.81 34.35
N TYR A 43 18.34 9.25 33.12
CA TYR A 43 18.56 8.31 32.02
C TYR A 43 19.60 8.77 31.00
N SER A 44 20.08 7.84 30.18
CA SER A 44 21.00 8.17 29.10
C SER A 44 20.69 7.39 27.82
N THR A 45 20.62 8.11 26.69
CA THR A 45 20.56 7.52 25.35
C THR A 45 21.95 7.40 24.71
N SER A 46 22.98 7.95 25.37
CA SER A 46 24.36 8.02 24.89
C SER A 46 25.05 6.67 24.77
N SER A 47 25.88 6.50 23.74
CA SER A 47 26.91 5.46 23.77
C SER A 47 28.03 5.89 24.72
N VAL A 48 28.43 5.01 25.64
CA VAL A 48 29.42 5.26 26.69
C VAL A 48 30.60 4.31 26.52
N SER A 49 31.81 4.84 26.42
CA SER A 49 33.03 4.05 26.27
C SER A 49 34.16 4.50 27.21
N GLY A 50 34.90 3.55 27.75
CA GLY A 50 36.06 3.81 28.59
C GLY A 50 37.24 2.93 28.20
N THR A 51 38.42 3.53 28.06
CA THR A 51 39.66 2.79 27.80
C THR A 51 40.71 3.18 28.83
N ALA A 52 41.23 2.21 29.59
CA ALA A 52 42.21 2.50 30.65
C ALA A 52 43.23 1.37 30.82
N SER A 53 44.51 1.70 30.97
CA SER A 53 45.57 0.69 31.14
C SER A 53 45.45 -0.11 32.46
N ASN A 54 44.90 0.50 33.51
CA ASN A 54 44.77 -0.09 34.84
C ASN A 54 43.31 -0.43 35.16
N THR A 55 42.45 0.55 35.47
CA THR A 55 41.04 0.27 35.85
C THR A 55 40.04 1.15 35.10
N CYS A 56 39.02 0.53 34.49
CA CYS A 56 37.94 1.25 33.82
C CYS A 56 36.57 1.00 34.49
N TYR A 57 35.88 2.07 34.89
CA TYR A 57 34.54 2.05 35.44
C TYR A 57 33.57 2.69 34.45
N VAL A 58 32.77 1.87 33.76
CA VAL A 58 31.93 2.33 32.66
C VAL A 58 30.49 1.93 32.91
N GLY A 59 29.61 2.92 33.08
CA GLY A 59 28.17 2.69 33.23
C GLY A 59 27.37 3.54 32.27
N GLY A 60 26.23 3.03 31.78
CA GLY A 60 25.38 3.85 30.90
C GLY A 60 24.84 5.11 31.57
N VAL A 61 24.60 5.09 32.89
CA VAL A 61 24.20 6.27 33.68
C VAL A 61 25.35 6.79 34.53
N VAL A 62 26.02 5.91 35.29
CA VAL A 62 27.13 6.30 36.18
C VAL A 62 28.30 5.32 36.14
N GLY A 63 29.52 5.85 36.05
CA GLY A 63 30.75 5.04 36.06
C GLY A 63 30.98 4.36 37.41
N SER A 64 31.16 5.14 38.48
CA SER A 64 31.32 4.64 39.86
C SER A 64 30.42 5.39 40.82
N SER A 65 29.75 4.69 41.74
CA SER A 65 28.88 5.34 42.74
C SER A 65 28.99 4.73 44.13
N ASN A 66 29.13 5.62 45.13
CA ASN A 66 28.99 5.32 46.56
C ASN A 66 27.60 5.74 47.10
N GLY A 67 26.82 6.50 46.32
CA GLY A 67 25.42 6.87 46.63
C GLY A 67 24.41 5.97 45.92
N ASN A 68 23.15 5.99 46.35
CA ASN A 68 22.08 5.15 45.79
C ASN A 68 21.75 5.53 44.34
N ILE A 69 21.37 4.54 43.53
CA ILE A 69 20.93 4.73 42.15
C ILE A 69 19.50 4.21 42.05
N VAL A 70 18.55 5.11 41.78
CA VAL A 70 17.12 4.82 41.86
C VAL A 70 16.39 5.32 40.63
N ASN A 71 15.50 4.49 40.06
CA ASN A 71 14.64 4.83 38.92
C ASN A 71 15.43 5.36 37.71
N CYS A 72 16.52 4.67 37.36
CA CYS A 72 17.40 5.08 36.27
C CYS A 72 17.39 4.08 35.11
N TYR A 73 17.57 4.55 33.88
CA TYR A 73 17.71 3.65 32.72
C TYR A 73 18.77 4.11 31.71
N SER A 74 19.25 3.18 30.88
CA SER A 74 20.20 3.51 29.80
C SER A 74 19.92 2.69 28.54
N ILE A 75 20.08 3.32 27.38
CA ILE A 75 19.76 2.76 26.06
C ILE A 75 20.99 2.54 25.18
N GLY A 76 21.98 3.43 25.24
CA GLY A 76 23.11 3.39 24.31
C GLY A 76 24.06 2.21 24.58
N SER A 77 25.01 2.00 23.68
CA SER A 77 26.04 0.97 23.86
C SER A 77 26.94 1.32 25.06
N VAL A 78 27.40 0.31 25.81
CA VAL A 78 28.36 0.52 26.90
C VAL A 78 29.57 -0.38 26.68
N SER A 79 30.77 0.20 26.59
CA SER A 79 31.99 -0.54 26.31
C SER A 79 33.17 -0.14 27.20
N GLY A 80 33.93 -1.12 27.67
CA GLY A 80 35.15 -0.92 28.45
C GLY A 80 36.32 -1.72 27.88
N SER A 81 37.49 -1.09 27.69
CA SER A 81 38.69 -1.78 27.20
C SER A 81 39.95 -1.41 27.98
N GLY A 82 40.94 -2.30 27.99
CA GLY A 82 42.17 -2.15 28.77
C GLY A 82 42.26 -3.14 29.93
N GLY A 83 42.83 -2.73 31.07
CA GLY A 83 43.10 -3.59 32.23
C GLY A 83 41.84 -4.13 32.94
N ASN A 84 41.70 -3.88 34.24
CA ASN A 84 40.52 -4.29 35.01
C ASN A 84 39.30 -3.43 34.68
N CYS A 85 38.27 -4.01 34.06
CA CYS A 85 37.12 -3.26 33.59
C CYS A 85 35.80 -3.72 34.22
N ASN A 86 35.11 -2.79 34.88
CA ASN A 86 33.77 -2.98 35.43
C ASN A 86 32.77 -2.23 34.53
N VAL A 87 32.00 -2.98 33.76
CA VAL A 87 31.07 -2.46 32.74
C VAL A 87 29.65 -2.88 33.07
N GLY A 88 28.77 -1.90 33.29
CA GLY A 88 27.34 -2.14 33.49
C GLY A 88 26.47 -1.28 32.58
N GLY A 89 25.34 -1.82 32.16
CA GLY A 89 24.41 -1.07 31.32
C GLY A 89 23.86 0.19 31.99
N VAL A 90 23.69 0.17 33.32
CA VAL A 90 23.30 1.36 34.11
C VAL A 90 24.47 1.89 34.94
N VAL A 91 25.14 1.00 35.69
CA VAL A 91 26.19 1.38 36.66
C VAL A 91 27.48 0.59 36.40
N GLY A 92 28.63 1.26 36.27
CA GLY A 92 29.90 0.55 36.15
C GLY A 92 30.27 -0.17 37.45
N THR A 93 30.35 0.58 38.55
CA THR A 93 30.59 0.03 39.90
C THR A 93 29.74 0.72 40.97
N ALA A 94 29.13 -0.09 41.83
CA ALA A 94 28.37 0.32 43.00
C ALA A 94 29.10 -0.09 44.30
N ASN A 95 29.82 0.84 44.95
CA ASN A 95 30.52 0.55 46.20
C ASN A 95 29.63 0.89 47.40
N SER A 96 29.20 -0.10 48.16
CA SER A 96 28.32 0.09 49.34
C SER A 96 27.03 0.88 49.05
N SER A 97 26.63 0.97 47.78
CA SER A 97 25.44 1.69 47.29
C SER A 97 24.33 0.72 46.90
N SER A 98 23.08 1.17 47.00
CA SER A 98 21.95 0.40 46.48
C SER A 98 21.64 0.79 45.04
N VAL A 99 21.42 -0.20 44.16
CA VAL A 99 20.91 -0.01 42.79
C VAL A 99 19.52 -0.60 42.73
N MET A 100 18.52 0.27 42.62
CA MET A 100 17.13 -0.11 42.77
C MET A 100 16.28 0.45 41.64
N ASN A 101 15.29 -0.33 41.22
CA ASN A 101 14.31 0.10 40.23
C ASN A 101 14.92 0.63 38.92
N CYS A 102 16.05 0.09 38.50
CA CYS A 102 16.74 0.51 37.28
C CYS A 102 16.47 -0.45 36.11
N ALA A 103 16.57 0.08 34.89
CA ALA A 103 16.39 -0.67 33.66
C ALA A 103 17.61 -0.56 32.72
N ALA A 104 18.21 -1.69 32.38
CA ALA A 104 19.22 -1.77 31.33
C ALA A 104 18.55 -2.06 29.99
N LEU A 105 18.55 -1.07 29.09
CA LEU A 105 17.90 -1.10 27.78
C LEU A 105 18.94 -1.01 26.65
N ASN A 106 20.19 -1.35 26.95
CA ASN A 106 21.35 -1.05 26.12
C ASN A 106 21.35 -1.81 24.78
N SER A 107 21.89 -1.21 23.71
CA SER A 107 22.05 -1.92 22.42
C SER A 107 23.13 -3.00 22.47
N SER A 108 24.15 -2.81 23.30
CA SER A 108 25.20 -3.79 23.60
C SER A 108 25.94 -3.39 24.88
N ILE A 109 26.51 -4.39 25.56
CA ILE A 109 27.35 -4.19 26.75
C ILE A 109 28.57 -5.09 26.60
N SER A 110 29.77 -4.52 26.58
CA SER A 110 31.02 -5.26 26.34
C SER A 110 32.17 -4.78 27.20
N GLY A 111 33.08 -5.69 27.58
CA GLY A 111 34.20 -5.38 28.47
C GLY A 111 35.41 -6.30 28.23
N GLY A 112 36.62 -5.73 28.25
CA GLY A 112 37.86 -6.42 27.87
C GLY A 112 38.33 -7.57 28.76
N ALA A 113 38.12 -7.57 30.11
CA ALA A 113 38.71 -8.63 30.94
C ALA A 113 38.24 -8.86 32.41
N SER A 114 37.18 -8.25 32.98
CA SER A 114 36.92 -8.44 34.45
C SER A 114 35.48 -8.63 34.89
N ASN A 115 34.62 -7.59 34.85
CA ASN A 115 33.26 -7.69 35.37
C ASN A 115 32.27 -6.99 34.44
N VAL A 116 31.47 -7.78 33.73
CA VAL A 116 30.39 -7.28 32.87
C VAL A 116 29.05 -7.73 33.44
N GLY A 117 28.07 -6.82 33.48
CA GLY A 117 26.71 -7.14 33.84
C GLY A 117 25.71 -6.23 33.13
N ARG A 118 24.48 -6.72 32.91
CA ARG A 118 23.47 -5.92 32.20
C ARG A 118 23.10 -4.66 32.97
N VAL A 119 22.90 -4.74 34.28
CA VAL A 119 22.54 -3.59 35.11
C VAL A 119 23.78 -2.96 35.73
N VAL A 120 24.59 -3.76 36.43
CA VAL A 120 25.80 -3.29 37.11
C VAL A 120 27.01 -4.14 36.74
N GLY A 121 28.18 -3.52 36.56
CA GLY A 121 29.42 -4.25 36.31
C GLY A 121 29.90 -4.99 37.56
N SER A 122 30.09 -4.24 38.65
CA SER A 122 30.46 -4.76 39.98
C SER A 122 29.67 -4.07 41.09
N SER A 123 29.24 -4.81 42.10
CA SER A 123 28.53 -4.24 43.26
C SER A 123 28.96 -4.90 44.56
N SER A 124 29.15 -4.09 45.60
CA SER A 124 29.28 -4.54 47.00
C SER A 124 28.09 -4.15 47.88
N GLY A 125 27.06 -3.51 47.29
CA GLY A 125 25.82 -3.13 47.97
C GLY A 125 24.59 -3.89 47.49
N THR A 126 23.40 -3.41 47.83
CA THR A 126 22.12 -4.10 47.55
C THR A 126 21.64 -3.83 46.13
N LEU A 127 21.25 -4.88 45.41
CA LEU A 127 20.56 -4.78 44.14
C LEU A 127 19.11 -5.19 44.36
N SER A 128 18.13 -4.39 43.92
CA SER A 128 16.75 -4.85 43.94
C SER A 128 15.85 -4.31 42.84
N SER A 129 14.93 -5.14 42.36
CA SER A 129 13.91 -4.77 41.35
C SER A 129 14.49 -4.11 40.09
N ASN A 130 15.62 -4.64 39.61
CA ASN A 130 16.25 -4.18 38.39
C ASN A 130 15.88 -5.08 37.21
N TYR A 131 15.69 -4.48 36.04
CA TYR A 131 15.32 -5.19 34.82
C TYR A 131 16.31 -4.96 33.70
N ALA A 132 16.33 -5.88 32.74
CA ALA A 132 17.13 -5.76 31.55
C ALA A 132 16.34 -6.20 30.32
N PHE A 133 16.53 -5.51 29.21
CA PHE A 133 16.01 -5.93 27.91
C PHE A 133 16.60 -7.30 27.56
N SER A 134 15.73 -8.26 27.24
CA SER A 134 16.14 -9.63 26.94
C SER A 134 16.96 -9.76 25.66
N GLY A 135 16.85 -8.78 24.75
CA GLY A 135 17.61 -8.75 23.48
C GLY A 135 19.02 -8.18 23.59
N ILE A 136 19.51 -7.80 24.78
CA ILE A 136 20.91 -7.36 24.96
C ILE A 136 21.86 -8.51 24.58
N PRO A 137 22.72 -8.37 23.55
CA PRO A 137 23.61 -9.44 23.12
C PRO A 137 24.56 -9.87 24.23
N GLY A 138 24.74 -11.19 24.41
CA GLY A 138 25.67 -11.77 25.38
C GLY A 138 25.11 -13.01 26.10
N SER A 139 25.98 -13.73 26.80
CA SER A 139 25.59 -14.84 27.67
C SER A 139 25.45 -14.35 29.10
N TRP A 140 24.21 -14.22 29.57
CA TRP A 140 23.90 -13.65 30.88
C TRP A 140 23.36 -14.72 31.84
N ASN A 141 24.07 -14.92 32.95
CA ASN A 141 23.65 -15.79 34.05
C ASN A 141 22.89 -14.98 35.12
N ASP A 142 22.20 -15.63 36.06
CA ASP A 142 21.56 -14.99 37.21
C ASP A 142 20.61 -13.82 36.85
N LYS A 143 19.72 -14.05 35.88
CA LYS A 143 18.76 -13.09 35.32
C LYS A 143 17.55 -12.85 36.24
N VAL A 144 17.81 -12.54 37.50
CA VAL A 144 16.80 -12.19 38.50
C VAL A 144 17.00 -10.74 38.94
N HIS A 145 15.92 -10.12 39.41
CA HIS A 145 15.82 -8.67 39.65
C HIS A 145 16.81 -8.11 40.69
N ASP A 146 17.30 -8.97 41.59
CA ASP A 146 18.23 -8.61 42.68
C ASP A 146 19.68 -9.04 42.39
N ARG A 147 20.03 -9.23 41.11
CA ARG A 147 21.37 -9.63 40.66
C ARG A 147 21.87 -8.67 39.58
N LYS A 148 23.18 -8.74 39.31
CA LYS A 148 23.88 -7.80 38.41
C LYS A 148 23.32 -7.72 36.99
N ASN A 149 22.60 -8.76 36.56
CA ASN A 149 22.02 -8.86 35.23
C ASN A 149 20.54 -8.49 35.16
N GLY A 150 19.86 -8.24 36.29
CA GLY A 150 18.44 -7.91 36.32
C GLY A 150 17.53 -9.00 35.74
N ALA A 151 16.23 -8.89 36.02
CA ALA A 151 15.23 -9.78 35.44
C ALA A 151 14.94 -9.44 33.97
N ASP A 152 14.66 -10.46 33.16
CA ASP A 152 14.36 -10.29 31.75
C ASP A 152 13.03 -9.56 31.51
N LYS A 153 13.05 -8.63 30.55
CA LYS A 153 11.85 -8.05 29.94
C LYS A 153 11.97 -8.03 28.43
N THR A 154 10.89 -8.48 27.77
CA THR A 154 10.78 -8.43 26.32
C THR A 154 10.52 -7.00 25.85
N ALA A 155 10.78 -6.75 24.58
CA ALA A 155 10.40 -5.51 23.91
C ALA A 155 8.91 -5.20 24.13
N GLU A 156 8.01 -6.20 24.01
CA GLU A 156 6.58 -5.99 24.19
C GLU A 156 6.24 -5.49 25.60
N SER A 157 6.91 -5.99 26.64
CA SER A 157 6.65 -5.50 28.01
C SER A 157 7.21 -4.10 28.25
N LEU A 158 8.37 -3.78 27.67
CA LEU A 158 9.07 -2.52 27.93
C LEU A 158 8.35 -1.31 27.32
N VAL A 159 7.60 -1.52 26.24
CA VAL A 159 6.87 -0.46 25.54
C VAL A 159 5.48 -0.20 26.12
N GLN A 160 5.05 -0.95 27.14
CA GLN A 160 3.73 -0.77 27.76
C GLN A 160 3.84 0.08 29.02
N SER A 161 2.99 1.10 29.15
CA SER A 161 2.97 1.97 30.33
C SER A 161 2.70 1.17 31.63
N ALA A 162 1.94 0.08 31.52
CA ALA A 162 1.62 -0.80 32.65
C ALA A 162 2.86 -1.41 33.31
N PHE A 163 3.94 -1.66 32.54
CA PHE A 163 5.19 -2.17 33.10
C PHE A 163 5.84 -1.15 34.05
N TRP A 164 5.93 0.11 33.62
CA TRP A 164 6.55 1.21 34.36
C TRP A 164 5.70 1.70 35.54
N LYS A 165 4.38 1.60 35.45
CA LYS A 165 3.41 2.01 36.49
C LYS A 165 3.08 0.93 37.51
N SER A 166 3.56 -0.30 37.31
CA SER A 166 3.25 -1.43 38.19
C SER A 166 3.97 -1.32 39.53
N THR A 167 3.22 -1.30 40.62
CA THR A 167 3.75 -1.34 42.00
C THR A 167 4.53 -2.64 42.28
N THR A 168 4.09 -3.76 41.69
CA THR A 168 4.74 -5.06 41.88
C THR A 168 6.08 -5.18 41.16
N ASN A 169 6.28 -4.43 40.06
CA ASN A 169 7.54 -4.46 39.34
C ASN A 169 8.63 -3.63 40.05
N TRP A 170 8.26 -2.57 40.77
CA TRP A 170 9.22 -1.56 41.22
C TRP A 170 9.28 -1.38 42.74
N ASN A 171 9.38 -2.48 43.52
CA ASN A 171 9.47 -2.45 44.99
C ASN A 171 8.35 -1.66 45.69
N ASN A 172 7.10 -1.75 45.21
CA ASN A 172 5.98 -0.91 45.66
C ASN A 172 6.17 0.60 45.48
N SER A 173 7.14 0.99 44.66
CA SER A 173 7.44 2.38 44.29
C SER A 173 7.54 2.50 42.77
N PRO A 174 6.40 2.48 42.04
CA PRO A 174 6.39 2.66 40.59
C PRO A 174 7.00 4.00 40.19
N TRP A 175 7.33 4.13 38.91
CA TRP A 175 7.91 5.37 38.39
C TRP A 175 6.89 6.49 38.52
N ASP A 176 7.28 7.55 39.24
CA ASP A 176 6.40 8.64 39.63
C ASP A 176 5.94 9.44 38.39
N GLU A 177 4.63 9.44 38.14
CA GLU A 177 4.04 10.15 37.02
C GLU A 177 4.11 11.67 37.17
N ASP A 178 4.38 12.22 38.37
CA ASP A 178 4.65 13.65 38.53
C ASP A 178 6.05 14.03 38.00
N ILE A 179 6.95 13.04 37.87
CA ILE A 179 8.31 13.21 37.37
C ILE A 179 8.44 12.74 35.91
N TRP A 180 7.76 11.65 35.54
CA TRP A 180 7.89 10.99 34.26
C TRP A 180 6.62 11.11 33.40
N ASN A 181 6.79 11.39 32.11
CA ASN A 181 5.79 11.10 31.09
C ASN A 181 5.89 9.61 30.73
N ILE A 182 4.84 8.84 31.02
CA ILE A 182 4.78 7.39 30.80
C ILE A 182 3.57 7.06 29.92
N GLU A 183 3.84 6.72 28.66
CA GLU A 183 2.85 6.44 27.62
C GLU A 183 3.08 5.05 27.03
N ASN A 184 2.04 4.46 26.43
CA ASN A 184 2.21 3.25 25.64
C ASN A 184 3.02 3.57 24.38
N TYR A 185 3.87 2.63 23.98
CA TYR A 185 4.76 2.70 22.82
C TYR A 185 5.79 3.84 22.87
N LYS A 186 6.15 4.30 24.07
CA LYS A 186 7.28 5.20 24.33
C LYS A 186 8.04 4.77 25.56
N LEU A 187 9.33 5.13 25.62
CA LEU A 187 10.11 5.02 26.85
C LEU A 187 9.84 6.22 27.78
N PRO A 188 9.92 6.05 29.11
CA PRO A 188 9.69 7.15 30.05
C PRO A 188 10.59 8.36 29.78
N THR A 189 10.00 9.56 29.71
CA THR A 189 10.75 10.83 29.58
C THR A 189 10.47 11.75 30.76
N LEU A 190 11.39 12.67 31.07
CA LEU A 190 11.25 13.57 32.22
C LEU A 190 10.32 14.74 31.90
N LYS A 191 9.42 15.07 32.83
CA LYS A 191 8.55 16.25 32.73
C LYS A 191 9.34 17.55 32.84
N GLY A 192 8.89 18.56 32.10
CA GLY A 192 9.46 19.92 32.18
C GLY A 192 10.81 20.12 31.48
N LEU A 193 11.30 19.13 30.73
CA LEU A 193 12.55 19.22 29.98
C LEU A 193 12.32 18.97 28.48
N SER A 194 12.85 19.85 27.63
CA SER A 194 12.77 19.76 26.16
C SER A 194 13.82 18.80 25.58
N GLY A 195 13.65 18.37 24.32
CA GLY A 195 14.64 17.56 23.59
C GLY A 195 14.53 16.05 23.81
N GLN A 196 13.40 15.60 24.35
CA GLN A 196 13.09 14.19 24.60
C GLN A 196 11.85 13.81 23.78
N ASP A 197 11.89 12.72 23.03
CA ASP A 197 10.76 12.21 22.24
C ASP A 197 10.20 10.88 22.80
N GLY A 198 10.95 10.21 23.67
CA GLY A 198 10.60 8.89 24.20
C GLY A 198 10.61 7.81 23.13
N ALA A 199 11.29 8.04 22.00
CA ALA A 199 11.33 7.11 20.89
C ALA A 199 11.87 5.75 21.34
N ILE A 200 11.23 4.67 20.85
CA ILE A 200 11.70 3.32 21.11
C ILE A 200 12.91 3.07 20.19
N PRO A 201 14.09 2.76 20.75
CA PRO A 201 15.28 2.45 19.97
C PRO A 201 15.04 1.23 19.09
N VAL A 202 15.62 1.21 17.89
CA VAL A 202 15.43 0.13 16.90
C VAL A 202 15.73 -1.25 17.49
N HIS A 203 16.75 -1.39 18.34
CA HIS A 203 17.09 -2.67 18.97
C HIS A 203 16.07 -3.15 20.01
N ILE A 204 15.17 -2.28 20.47
CA ILE A 204 14.06 -2.58 21.39
C ILE A 204 12.72 -2.60 20.64
N ASN A 205 12.65 -2.11 19.40
CA ASN A 205 11.39 -1.92 18.71
C ASN A 205 10.74 -3.26 18.35
N ALA A 206 9.55 -3.52 18.91
CA ALA A 206 8.69 -4.66 18.58
C ALA A 206 7.73 -4.38 17.40
N LYS A 207 7.75 -3.17 16.83
CA LYS A 207 6.83 -2.78 15.77
C LYS A 207 7.39 -3.24 14.42
N GLU A 208 6.97 -4.43 14.00
CA GLU A 208 7.29 -5.03 12.70
C GLU A 208 6.78 -4.18 11.52
N PHE A 209 5.75 -3.37 11.75
CA PHE A 209 5.11 -2.49 10.75
C PHE A 209 4.77 -1.14 11.36
N ALA A 210 4.75 -0.08 10.54
CA ALA A 210 4.08 1.17 10.95
C ALA A 210 2.55 0.95 11.08
N GLY A 211 1.86 1.77 11.87
CA GLY A 211 0.42 1.62 12.19
C GLY A 211 0.09 0.60 13.29
N MET A 212 -1.10 0.67 13.87
CA MET A 212 -1.52 -0.13 15.05
C MET A 212 -2.26 -1.44 14.70
N GLY A 213 -2.46 -1.72 13.41
CA GLY A 213 -3.20 -2.90 12.96
C GLY A 213 -4.71 -2.79 13.14
N THR A 214 -5.24 -1.60 13.42
CA THR A 214 -6.70 -1.38 13.54
C THR A 214 -7.27 -0.93 12.19
N SER A 215 -8.59 -0.93 12.03
CA SER A 215 -9.22 -0.44 10.79
C SER A 215 -8.93 1.04 10.51
N GLY A 216 -8.82 1.88 11.56
CA GLY A 216 -8.48 3.30 11.44
C GLY A 216 -6.98 3.60 11.36
N ASP A 217 -6.15 2.64 11.74
CA ASP A 217 -4.69 2.73 11.69
C ASP A 217 -4.07 1.35 11.40
N PRO A 218 -4.13 0.89 10.13
CA PRO A 218 -3.71 -0.46 9.74
C PRO A 218 -2.19 -0.59 9.74
N TYR A 219 -1.69 -1.83 9.84
CA TYR A 219 -0.28 -2.12 9.62
C TYR A 219 0.10 -1.82 8.16
N LEU A 220 1.13 -1.00 7.97
CA LEU A 220 1.55 -0.52 6.65
C LEU A 220 2.63 -1.43 6.07
N ILE A 221 2.36 -1.94 4.87
CA ILE A 221 3.27 -2.75 4.08
C ILE A 221 3.81 -1.88 2.93
N LYS A 222 5.11 -1.61 2.93
CA LYS A 222 5.74 -0.65 2.00
C LYS A 222 6.67 -1.32 1.00
N THR A 223 7.23 -2.46 1.37
CA THR A 223 8.25 -3.18 0.61
C THR A 223 7.96 -4.68 0.50
N ALA A 224 8.65 -5.35 -0.42
CA ALA A 224 8.58 -6.80 -0.56
C ALA A 224 9.04 -7.52 0.73
N ALA A 225 10.03 -6.94 1.44
CA ALA A 225 10.49 -7.44 2.73
C ALA A 225 9.41 -7.35 3.82
N ASP A 226 8.63 -6.27 3.87
CA ASP A 226 7.51 -6.15 4.80
C ASP A 226 6.45 -7.23 4.54
N LEU A 227 6.12 -7.46 3.26
CA LEU A 227 5.16 -8.48 2.88
C LEU A 227 5.67 -9.89 3.21
N ALA A 228 6.96 -10.15 3.03
CA ALA A 228 7.58 -11.43 3.39
C ALA A 228 7.62 -11.61 4.92
N ASN A 229 7.86 -10.54 5.67
CA ASN A 229 7.77 -10.55 7.13
C ASN A 229 6.34 -10.87 7.59
N LEU A 230 5.32 -10.29 6.94
CA LEU A 230 3.93 -10.64 7.21
C LEU A 230 3.67 -12.14 7.01
N ALA A 231 4.17 -12.73 5.92
CA ALA A 231 4.08 -14.17 5.70
C ALA A 231 4.70 -14.96 6.85
N GLN A 232 5.90 -14.59 7.30
CA GLN A 232 6.57 -15.24 8.43
C GLN A 232 5.77 -15.13 9.73
N LEU A 233 5.28 -13.93 10.07
CA LEU A 233 4.53 -13.67 11.30
C LEU A 233 3.21 -14.44 11.34
N VAL A 234 2.48 -14.48 10.22
CA VAL A 234 1.23 -15.25 10.10
C VAL A 234 1.52 -16.75 10.17
N ASN A 235 2.53 -17.24 9.43
CA ASN A 235 2.84 -18.66 9.33
C ASN A 235 3.34 -19.25 10.66
N THR A 236 3.93 -18.42 11.52
CA THR A 236 4.35 -18.78 12.89
C THR A 236 3.30 -18.53 13.96
N TYR A 237 2.08 -18.13 13.57
CA TYR A 237 0.96 -17.85 14.49
C TYR A 237 1.31 -16.74 15.51
N ARG A 238 2.08 -15.72 15.10
CA ARG A 238 2.50 -14.66 16.01
C ARG A 238 1.37 -13.65 16.22
N THR A 239 0.95 -13.47 17.46
CA THR A 239 -0.02 -12.43 17.84
C THR A 239 0.62 -11.04 17.85
N PRO A 240 -0.12 -9.98 17.46
CA PRO A 240 -1.52 -10.00 17.02
C PRO A 240 -1.71 -10.27 15.51
N TYR A 241 -0.63 -10.47 14.74
CA TYR A 241 -0.64 -10.49 13.26
C TYR A 241 -1.50 -11.59 12.61
N ASN A 242 -1.88 -12.61 13.38
CA ASN A 242 -2.74 -13.71 12.94
C ASN A 242 -4.20 -13.58 13.46
N GLU A 243 -4.57 -12.51 14.15
CA GLU A 243 -5.92 -12.30 14.68
C GLU A 243 -6.90 -11.79 13.61
N SER A 244 -8.20 -11.99 13.81
CA SER A 244 -9.21 -11.52 12.84
C SER A 244 -9.49 -10.02 12.89
N SER A 245 -9.09 -9.36 13.98
CA SER A 245 -9.25 -7.92 14.20
C SER A 245 -8.19 -7.08 13.50
N VAL A 246 -7.09 -7.69 13.04
CA VAL A 246 -5.96 -6.94 12.47
C VAL A 246 -6.18 -6.56 11.01
N HIS A 247 -5.71 -5.36 10.68
CA HIS A 247 -5.82 -4.77 9.35
C HIS A 247 -4.43 -4.43 8.82
N PHE A 248 -4.17 -4.78 7.56
CA PHE A 248 -2.97 -4.48 6.81
C PHE A 248 -3.34 -3.64 5.59
N LYS A 249 -2.48 -2.71 5.19
CA LYS A 249 -2.67 -1.87 4.02
C LYS A 249 -1.36 -1.72 3.24
N LEU A 250 -1.42 -1.91 1.91
CA LEU A 250 -0.30 -1.55 1.05
C LEU A 250 -0.19 -0.02 0.93
N GLU A 251 1.02 0.51 1.08
CA GLU A 251 1.32 1.90 0.73
C GLU A 251 1.82 2.04 -0.71
N ASN A 252 2.58 1.05 -1.18
CA ASN A 252 3.22 1.06 -2.49
C ASN A 252 2.83 -0.15 -3.32
N ASN A 253 3.06 -0.06 -4.63
CA ASN A 253 3.18 -1.27 -5.45
C ASN A 253 4.41 -2.06 -4.98
N ILE A 254 4.31 -3.37 -4.98
CA ILE A 254 5.36 -4.27 -4.51
C ILE A 254 5.84 -5.13 -5.69
N ASP A 255 7.14 -5.19 -5.90
CA ASP A 255 7.78 -6.14 -6.83
C ASP A 255 8.42 -7.28 -6.04
N LEU A 256 8.08 -8.52 -6.40
CA LEU A 256 8.59 -9.75 -5.77
C LEU A 256 9.71 -10.42 -6.58
N SER A 257 10.32 -9.71 -7.54
CA SER A 257 11.45 -10.22 -8.34
C SER A 257 12.61 -10.79 -7.50
N ASP A 258 12.90 -10.20 -6.33
CA ASP A 258 13.92 -10.71 -5.39
C ASP A 258 13.55 -12.07 -4.74
N TYR A 259 12.27 -12.46 -4.79
CA TYR A 259 11.73 -13.68 -4.18
C TYR A 259 11.51 -14.82 -5.17
N GLN A 260 12.18 -14.79 -6.33
CA GLN A 260 11.98 -15.77 -7.41
C GLN A 260 12.96 -16.95 -7.39
N THR A 261 13.94 -16.96 -6.48
CA THR A 261 14.95 -18.04 -6.41
C THR A 261 14.42 -19.31 -5.74
N GLY A 262 14.93 -20.47 -6.15
CA GLY A 262 14.55 -21.77 -5.58
C GLY A 262 13.05 -22.08 -5.78
N GLU A 263 12.35 -22.33 -4.69
CA GLU A 263 10.91 -22.56 -4.69
C GLU A 263 10.09 -21.25 -4.82
N GLY A 264 10.73 -20.08 -4.75
CA GLY A 264 10.09 -18.78 -4.86
C GLY A 264 9.39 -18.31 -3.58
N TRP A 265 8.38 -17.45 -3.74
CA TRP A 265 7.60 -16.81 -2.68
C TRP A 265 7.02 -17.81 -1.67
N THR A 266 6.98 -17.43 -0.40
CA THR A 266 6.33 -18.20 0.66
C THR A 266 4.91 -17.68 0.87
N PRO A 267 3.85 -18.49 0.64
CA PRO A 267 2.47 -18.06 0.80
C PRO A 267 2.16 -17.51 2.21
N ILE A 268 1.30 -16.49 2.27
CA ILE A 268 0.79 -15.95 3.52
C ILE A 268 -0.35 -16.85 4.01
N GLY A 269 -0.16 -17.44 5.20
CA GLY A 269 -1.13 -18.35 5.79
C GLY A 269 -0.91 -19.80 5.36
N THR A 270 -0.91 -20.70 6.33
CA THR A 270 -0.79 -22.16 6.14
C THR A 270 -2.05 -22.90 6.59
N GLY A 271 -2.08 -24.22 6.41
CA GLY A 271 -3.14 -25.07 6.96
C GLY A 271 -3.29 -24.97 8.48
N SER A 272 -2.18 -24.85 9.22
CA SER A 272 -2.17 -24.73 10.68
C SER A 272 -2.24 -23.29 11.17
N SER A 273 -1.79 -22.34 10.35
CA SER A 273 -1.69 -20.92 10.71
C SER A 273 -2.31 -20.06 9.60
N PRO A 274 -3.64 -20.06 9.43
CA PRO A 274 -4.29 -19.31 8.35
C PRO A 274 -4.22 -17.80 8.58
N PHE A 275 -4.33 -17.04 7.50
CA PHE A 275 -4.58 -15.61 7.56
C PHE A 275 -6.03 -15.34 7.96
N ARG A 276 -6.24 -14.48 8.96
CA ARG A 276 -7.57 -14.17 9.53
C ARG A 276 -7.97 -12.69 9.45
N GLY A 277 -7.00 -11.81 9.22
CA GLY A 277 -7.21 -10.36 9.24
C GLY A 277 -7.80 -9.82 7.94
N THR A 278 -7.75 -8.49 7.80
CA THR A 278 -8.06 -7.78 6.56
C THR A 278 -6.77 -7.33 5.88
N PHE A 279 -6.58 -7.68 4.62
CA PHE A 279 -5.51 -7.16 3.77
C PHE A 279 -6.09 -6.26 2.69
N ASP A 280 -5.86 -4.95 2.81
CA ASP A 280 -6.29 -3.96 1.83
C ASP A 280 -5.13 -3.61 0.90
N GLY A 281 -5.23 -4.03 -0.35
CA GLY A 281 -4.27 -3.68 -1.39
C GLY A 281 -4.29 -2.19 -1.73
N ASN A 282 -5.29 -1.42 -1.29
CA ASN A 282 -5.37 0.03 -1.50
C ASN A 282 -5.20 0.43 -2.98
N ASN A 283 -5.78 -0.39 -3.88
CA ASN A 283 -5.67 -0.30 -5.33
C ASN A 283 -4.23 -0.38 -5.86
N LYS A 284 -3.32 -0.97 -5.08
CA LYS A 284 -1.93 -1.22 -5.48
C LYS A 284 -1.78 -2.61 -6.09
N VAL A 285 -0.62 -2.82 -6.68
CA VAL A 285 -0.25 -4.06 -7.37
C VAL A 285 0.92 -4.72 -6.67
N ILE A 286 0.82 -6.04 -6.49
CA ILE A 286 1.94 -6.93 -6.22
C ILE A 286 2.30 -7.60 -7.56
N SER A 287 3.56 -7.52 -7.97
CA SER A 287 4.03 -8.02 -9.27
C SER A 287 5.17 -9.01 -9.13
N GLY A 288 5.37 -9.87 -10.13
CA GLY A 288 6.52 -10.79 -10.19
C GLY A 288 6.43 -11.96 -9.20
N LEU A 289 5.23 -12.33 -8.77
CA LEU A 289 5.00 -13.43 -7.83
C LEU A 289 5.36 -14.77 -8.49
N LYS A 290 6.47 -15.37 -8.07
CA LYS A 290 6.86 -16.72 -8.49
C LYS A 290 6.74 -17.72 -7.36
N ILE A 291 6.08 -18.84 -7.61
CA ILE A 291 6.02 -20.00 -6.70
C ILE A 291 6.28 -21.26 -7.53
N ASN A 292 7.26 -22.06 -7.14
CA ASN A 292 7.58 -23.32 -7.82
C ASN A 292 7.65 -24.48 -6.81
N ARG A 293 6.47 -25.01 -6.46
CA ARG A 293 6.30 -26.08 -5.47
C ARG A 293 5.36 -27.18 -5.99
N PRO A 294 5.76 -27.93 -7.03
CA PRO A 294 4.90 -28.90 -7.71
C PRO A 294 4.40 -30.05 -6.82
N ASP A 295 5.02 -30.28 -5.66
CA ASP A 295 4.64 -31.33 -4.72
C ASP A 295 3.87 -30.82 -3.49
N ASN A 296 3.68 -29.50 -3.36
CA ASN A 296 3.01 -28.89 -2.22
C ASN A 296 1.63 -28.33 -2.57
N GLU A 297 0.70 -28.51 -1.64
CA GLU A 297 -0.64 -27.95 -1.75
C GLU A 297 -0.69 -26.51 -1.25
N LYS A 298 -1.76 -25.79 -1.58
CA LYS A 298 -2.09 -24.45 -1.05
C LYS A 298 -1.10 -23.37 -1.50
N GLN A 299 -0.96 -23.24 -2.82
CA GLN A 299 -0.03 -22.30 -3.46
C GLN A 299 -0.77 -21.09 -4.05
N GLY A 300 -0.37 -19.89 -3.63
CA GLY A 300 -0.94 -18.61 -3.98
C GLY A 300 -0.26 -17.48 -3.21
N LEU A 301 -0.60 -16.22 -3.46
CA LEU A 301 -0.12 -15.12 -2.61
C LEU A 301 -0.49 -15.40 -1.14
N PHE A 302 -1.75 -15.78 -0.91
CA PHE A 302 -2.25 -16.35 0.33
C PHE A 302 -2.42 -17.87 0.18
N GLY A 303 -1.81 -18.65 1.07
CA GLY A 303 -1.97 -20.11 1.08
C GLY A 303 -3.29 -20.54 1.71
N ASN A 304 -3.76 -19.83 2.74
CA ASN A 304 -5.01 -20.16 3.43
C ASN A 304 -5.59 -18.93 4.12
N ILE A 305 -6.84 -18.59 3.77
CA ILE A 305 -7.62 -17.53 4.41
C ILE A 305 -8.75 -18.19 5.22
N TYR A 306 -8.84 -17.86 6.51
CA TYR A 306 -9.87 -18.35 7.43
C TYR A 306 -10.64 -17.17 8.01
N GLY A 307 -11.81 -16.86 7.45
CA GLY A 307 -12.65 -15.72 7.86
C GLY A 307 -12.01 -14.34 7.66
N GLY A 308 -10.84 -14.27 7.01
CA GLY A 308 -10.18 -13.02 6.63
C GLY A 308 -10.69 -12.45 5.31
N THR A 309 -10.29 -11.22 5.02
CA THR A 309 -10.66 -10.51 3.79
C THR A 309 -9.41 -10.02 3.06
N VAL A 310 -9.35 -10.24 1.75
CA VAL A 310 -8.33 -9.62 0.87
C VAL A 310 -9.06 -8.78 -0.16
N LYS A 311 -8.72 -7.49 -0.28
CA LYS A 311 -9.44 -6.58 -1.17
C LYS A 311 -8.56 -5.56 -1.89
N ASN A 312 -9.07 -4.98 -2.97
CA ASN A 312 -8.49 -3.84 -3.70
C ASN A 312 -7.04 -4.09 -4.17
N LEU A 313 -6.79 -5.27 -4.76
CA LEU A 313 -5.42 -5.75 -5.01
C LEU A 313 -5.26 -6.33 -6.41
N GLY A 314 -4.27 -5.84 -7.16
CA GLY A 314 -3.75 -6.53 -8.34
C GLY A 314 -2.60 -7.48 -7.98
N VAL A 315 -2.62 -8.71 -8.47
CA VAL A 315 -1.48 -9.65 -8.38
C VAL A 315 -1.07 -10.03 -9.79
N THR A 316 -0.01 -9.41 -10.31
CA THR A 316 0.31 -9.43 -11.75
C THR A 316 1.63 -10.11 -12.04
N ASN A 317 1.82 -10.52 -13.29
CA ASN A 317 3.02 -11.22 -13.74
C ASN A 317 3.34 -12.41 -12.81
N ILE A 318 2.33 -13.23 -12.55
CA ILE A 318 2.44 -14.39 -11.67
C ILE A 318 2.97 -15.60 -12.46
N ASP A 319 3.77 -16.44 -11.81
CA ASP A 319 4.21 -17.75 -12.29
C ASP A 319 4.10 -18.72 -11.11
N ILE A 320 2.94 -19.36 -10.98
CA ILE A 320 2.61 -20.21 -9.82
C ILE A 320 2.48 -21.66 -10.27
N THR A 321 3.33 -22.54 -9.72
CA THR A 321 3.25 -23.99 -9.86
C THR A 321 3.05 -24.63 -8.49
N GLY A 322 1.95 -25.38 -8.32
CA GLY A 322 1.61 -26.10 -7.08
C GLY A 322 1.00 -27.49 -7.34
N LYS A 323 0.88 -28.32 -6.31
CA LYS A 323 0.27 -29.67 -6.43
C LYS A 323 -1.25 -29.64 -6.57
N ALA A 324 -1.92 -29.02 -5.59
CA ALA A 324 -3.38 -28.89 -5.51
C ALA A 324 -3.74 -27.69 -4.64
N TYR A 325 -4.96 -27.17 -4.75
CA TYR A 325 -5.36 -25.89 -4.16
C TYR A 325 -4.40 -24.79 -4.64
N VAL A 326 -4.56 -24.36 -5.90
CA VAL A 326 -3.71 -23.35 -6.51
C VAL A 326 -4.56 -22.16 -6.95
N GLY A 327 -4.16 -20.96 -6.53
CA GLY A 327 -4.89 -19.72 -6.80
C GLY A 327 -3.97 -18.51 -6.84
N GLY A 328 -4.19 -17.56 -7.76
CA GLY A 328 -3.34 -16.37 -7.86
C GLY A 328 -3.40 -15.48 -6.62
N VAL A 329 -4.61 -15.15 -6.13
CA VAL A 329 -4.80 -14.39 -4.88
C VAL A 329 -4.73 -15.32 -3.68
N ALA A 330 -5.56 -16.36 -3.67
CA ALA A 330 -5.69 -17.23 -2.50
C ALA A 330 -5.88 -18.69 -2.89
N ALA A 331 -5.04 -19.58 -2.38
CA ALA A 331 -5.15 -20.99 -2.69
C ALA A 331 -6.40 -21.65 -2.08
N TYR A 332 -6.70 -21.33 -0.81
CA TYR A 332 -7.86 -21.86 -0.09
C TYR A 332 -8.52 -20.76 0.76
N ILE A 333 -9.82 -20.58 0.58
CA ILE A 333 -10.67 -19.66 1.35
C ILE A 333 -11.69 -20.48 2.12
N ASN A 334 -11.80 -20.29 3.44
CA ASN A 334 -12.79 -20.98 4.27
C ASN A 334 -13.33 -20.08 5.40
N ASN A 335 -14.36 -20.58 6.09
CA ASN A 335 -15.00 -19.93 7.24
C ASN A 335 -15.44 -18.49 6.94
N ASN A 336 -16.18 -18.30 5.86
CA ASN A 336 -16.68 -16.99 5.41
C ASN A 336 -15.58 -15.98 5.07
N GLY A 337 -14.40 -16.45 4.60
CA GLY A 337 -13.39 -15.57 4.05
C GLY A 337 -13.82 -14.95 2.72
N ASN A 338 -13.31 -13.75 2.42
CA ASN A 338 -13.72 -12.97 1.25
C ASN A 338 -12.53 -12.50 0.41
N VAL A 339 -12.70 -12.50 -0.91
CA VAL A 339 -11.79 -11.86 -1.87
C VAL A 339 -12.61 -10.91 -2.75
N GLU A 340 -12.27 -9.62 -2.73
CA GLU A 340 -13.11 -8.57 -3.32
C GLU A 340 -12.29 -7.52 -4.08
N TYR A 341 -12.71 -7.10 -5.28
CA TYR A 341 -11.99 -6.07 -6.05
C TYR A 341 -10.52 -6.43 -6.30
N CYS A 342 -10.28 -7.71 -6.61
CA CYS A 342 -8.94 -8.24 -6.85
C CYS A 342 -8.80 -8.78 -8.27
N TYR A 343 -7.58 -8.77 -8.79
CA TYR A 343 -7.32 -9.36 -10.11
C TYR A 343 -5.97 -10.04 -10.24
N THR A 344 -5.88 -10.97 -11.19
CA THR A 344 -4.66 -11.74 -11.43
C THR A 344 -4.28 -11.83 -12.91
N THR A 345 -2.99 -11.73 -13.23
CA THR A 345 -2.43 -11.93 -14.59
C THR A 345 -1.15 -12.76 -14.55
N GLY A 346 -0.93 -13.61 -15.56
CA GLY A 346 0.24 -14.49 -15.65
C GLY A 346 -0.15 -15.97 -15.82
N ASP A 347 0.62 -16.88 -15.24
CA ASP A 347 0.48 -18.31 -15.41
C ASP A 347 0.18 -19.03 -14.07
N VAL A 348 -0.80 -19.94 -14.09
CA VAL A 348 -1.14 -20.80 -12.95
C VAL A 348 -1.13 -22.26 -13.37
N THR A 349 -0.28 -23.05 -12.73
CA THR A 349 -0.08 -24.47 -13.02
C THR A 349 -0.36 -25.34 -11.80
N ALA A 350 -1.17 -26.39 -11.97
CA ALA A 350 -1.39 -27.43 -10.96
C ALA A 350 -0.99 -28.82 -11.46
N THR A 351 -0.09 -29.49 -10.73
CA THR A 351 0.62 -30.72 -11.17
C THR A 351 0.16 -32.01 -10.51
N GLY A 352 -0.78 -31.95 -9.55
CA GLY A 352 -1.26 -33.12 -8.83
C GLY A 352 -1.87 -34.22 -9.71
N THR A 353 -2.20 -35.36 -9.13
CA THR A 353 -2.83 -36.48 -9.86
C THR A 353 -4.17 -36.90 -9.28
N ASP A 354 -4.58 -36.31 -8.16
CA ASP A 354 -5.87 -36.54 -7.51
C ASP A 354 -6.33 -35.23 -6.84
N SER A 355 -7.62 -34.95 -6.94
CA SER A 355 -8.31 -33.86 -6.25
C SER A 355 -7.60 -32.51 -6.32
N ILE A 356 -7.21 -32.14 -7.54
CA ILE A 356 -6.74 -30.80 -7.86
C ILE A 356 -7.91 -29.83 -7.76
N TYR A 357 -7.64 -28.62 -7.28
CA TYR A 357 -8.53 -27.47 -7.34
C TYR A 357 -7.66 -26.29 -7.76
N CYS A 358 -7.93 -25.75 -8.95
CA CYS A 358 -7.10 -24.70 -9.52
C CYS A 358 -7.99 -23.60 -10.10
N GLY A 359 -7.67 -22.35 -9.78
CA GLY A 359 -8.28 -21.22 -10.47
C GLY A 359 -7.42 -19.97 -10.47
N GLY A 360 -7.75 -19.02 -11.33
CA GLY A 360 -6.95 -17.81 -11.52
C GLY A 360 -6.97 -16.89 -10.31
N VAL A 361 -8.09 -16.83 -9.58
CA VAL A 361 -8.22 -16.08 -8.32
C VAL A 361 -8.03 -17.02 -7.13
N ALA A 362 -8.75 -18.14 -7.10
CA ALA A 362 -8.67 -19.09 -6.01
C ALA A 362 -8.73 -20.57 -6.40
N GLY A 363 -8.08 -21.43 -5.62
CA GLY A 363 -8.16 -22.88 -5.81
C GLY A 363 -9.49 -23.45 -5.29
N TYR A 364 -9.76 -23.25 -4.00
CA TYR A 364 -10.95 -23.78 -3.32
C TYR A 364 -11.61 -22.70 -2.45
N VAL A 365 -12.95 -22.65 -2.45
CA VAL A 365 -13.75 -21.81 -1.55
C VAL A 365 -14.75 -22.63 -0.75
N SER A 366 -14.75 -22.49 0.57
CA SER A 366 -15.76 -23.06 1.49
C SER A 366 -16.49 -21.96 2.24
N LEU A 367 -17.81 -21.81 2.05
CA LEU A 367 -18.62 -20.80 2.75
C LEU A 367 -18.19 -19.34 2.50
N GLY A 368 -17.26 -19.10 1.58
CA GLY A 368 -16.70 -17.77 1.29
C GLY A 368 -17.28 -17.12 0.05
N THR A 369 -16.84 -15.89 -0.20
CA THR A 369 -17.26 -15.09 -1.37
C THR A 369 -16.06 -14.64 -2.18
N ILE A 370 -16.16 -14.77 -3.50
CA ILE A 370 -15.31 -14.06 -4.46
C ILE A 370 -16.20 -13.09 -5.24
N GLN A 371 -15.95 -11.79 -5.13
CA GLN A 371 -16.78 -10.79 -5.81
C GLN A 371 -16.00 -9.65 -6.45
N ASN A 372 -16.51 -9.14 -7.57
CA ASN A 372 -15.90 -8.02 -8.30
C ASN A 372 -14.43 -8.29 -8.66
N CYS A 373 -14.11 -9.53 -9.04
CA CYS A 373 -12.75 -9.98 -9.31
C CYS A 373 -12.58 -10.44 -10.76
N TYR A 374 -11.36 -10.39 -11.29
CA TYR A 374 -11.08 -10.99 -12.59
C TYR A 374 -9.76 -11.74 -12.66
N SER A 375 -9.65 -12.65 -13.61
CA SER A 375 -8.38 -13.30 -13.92
C SER A 375 -8.11 -13.33 -15.42
N ALA A 376 -6.95 -12.83 -15.80
CA ALA A 376 -6.37 -12.99 -17.13
C ALA A 376 -5.21 -13.99 -17.10
N CYS A 377 -5.27 -14.98 -16.19
CA CYS A 377 -4.22 -15.99 -16.09
C CYS A 377 -4.46 -17.15 -17.05
N ASP A 378 -3.40 -17.59 -17.73
CA ASP A 378 -3.41 -18.87 -18.43
C ASP A 378 -3.26 -20.00 -17.39
N ILE A 379 -4.16 -20.97 -17.44
CA ILE A 379 -4.26 -22.03 -16.44
C ILE A 379 -3.97 -23.38 -17.07
N SER A 380 -2.98 -24.09 -16.52
CA SER A 380 -2.58 -25.43 -16.95
C SER A 380 -2.71 -26.44 -15.82
N THR A 381 -3.48 -27.52 -16.01
CA THR A 381 -3.65 -28.55 -14.98
C THR A 381 -3.50 -29.98 -15.53
N SER A 382 -3.01 -30.89 -14.71
CA SER A 382 -2.88 -32.32 -15.07
C SER A 382 -4.14 -33.15 -14.81
N ASN A 383 -5.13 -32.62 -14.08
CA ASN A 383 -6.32 -33.36 -13.63
C ASN A 383 -7.53 -32.40 -13.45
N ASN A 384 -8.50 -32.79 -12.63
CA ASN A 384 -9.85 -32.27 -12.65
C ASN A 384 -10.06 -30.95 -11.84
N ARG A 385 -11.25 -30.33 -11.97
CA ARG A 385 -11.77 -29.18 -11.19
C ARG A 385 -10.96 -27.90 -11.34
N THR A 386 -10.95 -27.40 -12.57
CA THR A 386 -10.24 -26.18 -12.96
C THR A 386 -11.25 -25.12 -13.37
N GLY A 387 -11.12 -23.90 -12.83
CA GLY A 387 -11.94 -22.77 -13.23
C GLY A 387 -11.15 -21.49 -13.44
N GLY A 388 -11.53 -20.64 -14.38
CA GLY A 388 -10.81 -19.38 -14.63
C GLY A 388 -10.79 -18.45 -13.42
N ILE A 389 -11.85 -18.44 -12.60
CA ILE A 389 -11.88 -17.73 -11.31
C ILE A 389 -11.58 -18.68 -10.16
N VAL A 390 -12.33 -19.78 -10.05
CA VAL A 390 -12.25 -20.71 -8.93
C VAL A 390 -12.26 -22.18 -9.36
N GLY A 391 -11.38 -23.01 -8.79
CA GLY A 391 -11.38 -24.45 -9.07
C GLY A 391 -12.63 -25.16 -8.54
N TYR A 392 -12.89 -25.03 -7.24
CA TYR A 392 -14.07 -25.61 -6.58
C TYR A 392 -14.65 -24.65 -5.54
N ILE A 393 -15.97 -24.48 -5.57
CA ILE A 393 -16.71 -23.76 -4.54
C ILE A 393 -17.77 -24.64 -3.88
N ASN A 394 -17.78 -24.61 -2.55
CA ASN A 394 -18.68 -25.38 -1.70
C ASN A 394 -19.42 -24.47 -0.72
N ASN A 395 -20.74 -24.40 -0.86
CA ASN A 395 -21.62 -23.49 -0.12
C ASN A 395 -21.17 -22.02 -0.14
N GLY A 396 -20.58 -21.56 -1.25
CA GLY A 396 -20.07 -20.20 -1.41
C GLY A 396 -20.68 -19.47 -2.59
N THR A 397 -20.23 -18.23 -2.82
CA THR A 397 -20.69 -17.38 -3.94
C THR A 397 -19.53 -16.86 -4.78
N VAL A 398 -19.69 -16.90 -6.11
CA VAL A 398 -18.88 -16.12 -7.07
C VAL A 398 -19.80 -15.13 -7.75
N LYS A 399 -19.51 -13.83 -7.65
CA LYS A 399 -20.40 -12.78 -8.15
C LYS A 399 -19.66 -11.64 -8.85
N ASN A 400 -20.18 -11.18 -9.99
CA ASN A 400 -19.61 -10.03 -10.73
C ASN A 400 -18.13 -10.27 -11.11
N CYS A 401 -17.80 -11.48 -11.58
CA CYS A 401 -16.43 -11.87 -11.88
C CYS A 401 -16.25 -12.26 -13.34
N TYR A 402 -15.02 -12.15 -13.85
CA TYR A 402 -14.75 -12.62 -15.21
C TYR A 402 -13.36 -13.18 -15.45
N SER A 403 -13.24 -14.07 -16.43
CA SER A 403 -11.96 -14.67 -16.84
C SER A 403 -11.67 -14.51 -18.33
N THR A 404 -10.42 -14.20 -18.67
CA THR A 404 -9.99 -14.01 -20.06
C THR A 404 -8.84 -14.93 -20.48
N GLY A 405 -8.10 -15.49 -19.53
CA GLY A 405 -7.01 -16.42 -19.84
C GLY A 405 -7.49 -17.81 -20.26
N ASP A 406 -6.64 -18.53 -20.98
CA ASP A 406 -6.94 -19.84 -21.52
C ASP A 406 -6.85 -20.92 -20.43
N ILE A 407 -7.74 -21.92 -20.49
CA ILE A 407 -7.74 -23.07 -19.59
C ILE A 407 -7.40 -24.33 -20.38
N ARG A 408 -6.31 -25.00 -19.98
CA ARG A 408 -5.84 -26.25 -20.58
C ARG A 408 -5.67 -27.30 -19.49
N SER A 409 -6.31 -28.46 -19.66
CA SER A 409 -6.29 -29.51 -18.65
C SER A 409 -6.18 -30.93 -19.20
N GLY A 410 -5.51 -31.79 -18.43
CA GLY A 410 -5.54 -33.25 -18.58
C GLY A 410 -6.73 -33.94 -17.89
N GLY A 411 -7.73 -33.21 -17.39
CA GLY A 411 -8.83 -33.77 -16.61
C GLY A 411 -10.22 -33.20 -16.88
N SER A 412 -11.18 -33.64 -16.08
CA SER A 412 -12.61 -33.33 -16.11
C SER A 412 -13.00 -32.11 -15.26
N TYR A 413 -14.24 -31.64 -15.40
CA TYR A 413 -14.80 -30.55 -14.58
C TYR A 413 -14.08 -29.22 -14.80
N LEU A 414 -14.14 -28.73 -16.04
CA LEU A 414 -13.55 -27.46 -16.45
C LEU A 414 -14.64 -26.42 -16.68
N GLY A 415 -14.50 -25.23 -16.09
CA GLY A 415 -15.40 -24.10 -16.31
C GLY A 415 -14.64 -22.81 -16.55
N GLY A 416 -15.15 -21.91 -17.38
CA GLY A 416 -14.51 -20.60 -17.55
C GLY A 416 -14.53 -19.78 -16.26
N VAL A 417 -15.57 -19.93 -15.43
CA VAL A 417 -15.64 -19.30 -14.11
C VAL A 417 -15.29 -20.31 -13.01
N ALA A 418 -15.97 -21.45 -12.98
CA ALA A 418 -15.86 -22.41 -11.89
C ALA A 418 -15.71 -23.86 -12.37
N GLY A 419 -14.72 -24.61 -11.87
CA GLY A 419 -14.57 -26.02 -12.23
C GLY A 419 -15.70 -26.89 -11.69
N TYR A 420 -15.99 -26.76 -10.40
CA TYR A 420 -17.00 -27.54 -9.68
C TYR A 420 -17.84 -26.63 -8.76
N LEU A 421 -19.16 -26.82 -8.75
CA LEU A 421 -20.09 -26.14 -7.84
C LEU A 421 -20.81 -27.17 -6.94
N SER A 422 -20.82 -26.94 -5.62
CA SER A 422 -21.62 -27.72 -4.67
C SER A 422 -22.37 -26.80 -3.72
N GLY A 423 -23.71 -26.82 -3.74
CA GLY A 423 -24.54 -25.92 -2.91
C GLY A 423 -24.21 -24.44 -3.08
N SER A 424 -23.68 -24.03 -4.23
CA SER A 424 -23.05 -22.73 -4.44
C SER A 424 -23.75 -21.90 -5.52
N THR A 425 -23.46 -20.61 -5.55
CA THR A 425 -24.02 -19.67 -6.53
C THR A 425 -22.93 -19.05 -7.40
N VAL A 426 -23.12 -19.05 -8.70
CA VAL A 426 -22.37 -18.23 -9.67
C VAL A 426 -23.34 -17.26 -10.32
N GLU A 427 -23.09 -15.97 -10.16
CA GLU A 427 -24.00 -14.90 -10.58
C GLU A 427 -23.25 -13.78 -11.31
N ASN A 428 -23.84 -13.26 -12.39
CA ASN A 428 -23.34 -12.07 -13.11
C ASN A 428 -21.86 -12.21 -13.55
N CYS A 429 -21.48 -13.38 -14.05
CA CYS A 429 -20.10 -13.66 -14.44
C CYS A 429 -19.96 -13.88 -15.95
N TYR A 430 -18.80 -13.58 -16.52
CA TYR A 430 -18.51 -13.89 -17.92
C TYR A 430 -17.11 -14.46 -18.16
N THR A 431 -16.89 -15.06 -19.31
CA THR A 431 -15.59 -15.67 -19.66
C THR A 431 -15.35 -15.65 -21.17
N THR A 432 -14.10 -15.46 -21.60
CA THR A 432 -13.71 -15.32 -23.02
C THR A 432 -12.58 -16.27 -23.46
N GLY A 433 -11.74 -16.76 -22.54
CA GLY A 433 -10.60 -17.63 -22.87
C GLY A 433 -10.99 -18.99 -23.45
N ILE A 434 -10.10 -19.66 -24.17
CA ILE A 434 -10.35 -21.01 -24.69
C ILE A 434 -10.36 -22.01 -23.54
N ILE A 435 -11.28 -22.98 -23.57
CA ILE A 435 -11.34 -24.05 -22.58
C ILE A 435 -11.11 -25.40 -23.28
N SER A 436 -10.05 -26.10 -22.89
CA SER A 436 -9.68 -27.38 -23.50
C SER A 436 -9.28 -28.44 -22.48
N SER A 437 -9.91 -29.61 -22.61
CA SER A 437 -9.51 -30.84 -21.92
C SER A 437 -9.04 -31.89 -22.92
N THR A 438 -7.92 -32.57 -22.64
CA THR A 438 -7.41 -33.64 -23.52
C THR A 438 -8.04 -35.01 -23.27
N THR A 439 -8.62 -35.22 -22.08
CA THR A 439 -9.00 -36.57 -21.58
C THR A 439 -10.21 -36.55 -20.66
N GLY A 440 -10.78 -35.38 -20.36
CA GLY A 440 -11.82 -35.20 -19.36
C GLY A 440 -13.21 -34.94 -19.91
N ALA A 441 -14.20 -35.32 -19.10
CA ALA A 441 -15.62 -35.03 -19.28
C ALA A 441 -16.05 -33.76 -18.53
N ALA A 442 -17.27 -33.28 -18.78
CA ALA A 442 -17.89 -32.17 -18.04
C ALA A 442 -17.08 -30.86 -18.18
N VAL A 443 -17.05 -30.34 -19.40
CA VAL A 443 -16.40 -29.06 -19.75
C VAL A 443 -17.49 -28.06 -20.13
N GLY A 444 -17.58 -26.94 -19.41
CA GLY A 444 -18.57 -25.90 -19.64
C GLY A 444 -17.94 -24.53 -19.86
N GLY A 445 -18.61 -23.66 -20.62
CA GLY A 445 -18.18 -22.27 -20.76
C GLY A 445 -18.15 -21.52 -19.43
N ILE A 446 -19.17 -21.66 -18.57
CA ILE A 446 -19.19 -21.07 -17.22
C ILE A 446 -18.71 -22.06 -16.17
N ALA A 447 -19.28 -23.27 -16.14
CA ALA A 447 -19.00 -24.25 -15.09
C ALA A 447 -18.76 -25.66 -15.62
N GLY A 448 -17.80 -26.39 -15.05
CA GLY A 448 -17.57 -27.79 -15.43
C GLY A 448 -18.69 -28.70 -14.94
N TYR A 449 -18.89 -28.74 -13.62
CA TYR A 449 -19.92 -29.57 -13.00
C TYR A 449 -20.72 -28.82 -11.94
N VAL A 450 -22.05 -28.87 -12.07
CA VAL A 450 -23.01 -28.19 -11.20
C VAL A 450 -23.75 -29.24 -10.38
N TYR A 451 -23.54 -29.22 -9.05
CA TYR A 451 -24.02 -30.25 -8.13
C TYR A 451 -24.72 -29.67 -6.90
N SER A 452 -25.50 -30.51 -6.19
CA SER A 452 -26.09 -30.21 -4.87
C SER A 452 -26.90 -28.91 -4.83
N SER A 453 -27.86 -28.76 -5.74
CA SER A 453 -28.74 -27.57 -5.82
C SER A 453 -28.00 -26.24 -6.04
N SER A 454 -26.84 -26.28 -6.71
CA SER A 454 -26.11 -25.07 -7.10
C SER A 454 -26.86 -24.27 -8.16
N THR A 455 -26.58 -22.97 -8.22
CA THR A 455 -27.22 -22.01 -9.13
C THR A 455 -26.18 -21.34 -10.03
N ILE A 456 -26.47 -21.27 -11.33
CA ILE A 456 -25.79 -20.39 -12.29
C ILE A 456 -26.84 -19.46 -12.88
N ILE A 457 -26.66 -18.16 -12.67
CA ILE A 457 -27.64 -17.16 -13.10
C ILE A 457 -26.95 -15.93 -13.70
N ASN A 458 -27.56 -15.33 -14.73
CA ASN A 458 -27.09 -14.10 -15.36
C ASN A 458 -25.63 -14.18 -15.85
N CYS A 459 -25.18 -15.35 -16.32
CA CYS A 459 -23.80 -15.54 -16.78
C CYS A 459 -23.69 -15.58 -18.30
N VAL A 460 -22.54 -15.15 -18.82
CA VAL A 460 -22.28 -15.08 -20.27
C VAL A 460 -21.00 -15.83 -20.65
N ALA A 461 -21.12 -16.88 -21.46
CA ALA A 461 -19.98 -17.61 -22.00
C ALA A 461 -19.61 -17.08 -23.41
N LEU A 462 -18.56 -16.27 -23.49
CA LEU A 462 -18.06 -15.65 -24.72
C LEU A 462 -16.84 -16.37 -25.30
N ASN A 463 -16.56 -17.59 -24.83
CA ASN A 463 -15.42 -18.37 -25.28
C ASN A 463 -15.51 -18.66 -26.78
N SER A 464 -14.39 -18.56 -27.49
CA SER A 464 -14.33 -18.94 -28.91
C SER A 464 -14.45 -20.47 -29.10
N SER A 465 -13.95 -21.25 -28.13
CA SER A 465 -14.02 -22.71 -28.15
C SER A 465 -14.07 -23.31 -26.75
N VAL A 466 -14.91 -24.33 -26.60
CA VAL A 466 -14.98 -25.23 -25.44
C VAL A 466 -14.85 -26.66 -25.94
N SER A 467 -13.83 -27.39 -25.48
CA SER A 467 -13.53 -28.74 -25.96
C SER A 467 -13.17 -29.70 -24.83
N GLY A 468 -13.63 -30.95 -24.96
CA GLY A 468 -13.22 -32.08 -24.14
C GLY A 468 -13.18 -33.37 -24.97
N SER A 469 -12.57 -34.41 -24.43
CA SER A 469 -12.58 -35.75 -25.04
C SER A 469 -12.84 -36.80 -23.98
N PHE A 470 -14.01 -37.44 -24.05
CA PHE A 470 -14.40 -38.52 -23.14
C PHE A 470 -15.45 -39.47 -23.73
N GLY A 471 -15.11 -40.25 -24.75
CA GLY A 471 -15.87 -41.44 -25.16
C GLY A 471 -17.39 -41.24 -25.32
N SER A 472 -18.17 -42.32 -25.20
CA SER A 472 -19.64 -42.26 -25.37
C SER A 472 -20.35 -41.63 -24.16
N GLY A 473 -20.18 -40.33 -23.96
CA GLY A 473 -20.80 -39.59 -22.85
C GLY A 473 -20.49 -38.08 -22.80
N ASP A 474 -20.09 -37.45 -23.92
CA ASP A 474 -19.56 -36.07 -23.96
C ASP A 474 -20.46 -35.00 -23.30
N TYR A 475 -20.16 -34.70 -22.05
CA TYR A 475 -20.68 -33.57 -21.27
C TYR A 475 -19.89 -32.29 -21.57
N VAL A 476 -19.80 -31.91 -22.84
CA VAL A 476 -19.29 -30.60 -23.25
C VAL A 476 -20.47 -29.69 -23.56
N GLY A 477 -20.54 -28.55 -22.87
CA GLY A 477 -21.67 -27.63 -22.93
C GLY A 477 -21.24 -26.16 -22.93
N ARG A 478 -22.13 -25.30 -23.42
CA ARG A 478 -21.84 -23.87 -23.57
C ARG A 478 -21.86 -23.10 -22.26
N ILE A 479 -22.70 -23.51 -21.30
CA ILE A 479 -22.75 -22.93 -19.95
C ILE A 479 -22.19 -23.91 -18.94
N ALA A 480 -22.87 -25.03 -18.74
CA ALA A 480 -22.40 -26.12 -17.88
C ALA A 480 -21.96 -27.32 -18.71
N GLY A 481 -20.87 -27.98 -18.29
CA GLY A 481 -20.50 -29.29 -18.85
C GLY A 481 -21.51 -30.36 -18.43
N LEU A 482 -21.69 -30.52 -17.12
CA LEU A 482 -22.72 -31.37 -16.52
C LEU A 482 -23.47 -30.60 -15.43
N ALA A 483 -24.80 -30.73 -15.38
CA ALA A 483 -25.62 -30.21 -14.30
C ALA A 483 -26.55 -31.31 -13.78
N ASN A 484 -26.52 -31.58 -12.47
CA ASN A 484 -27.35 -32.59 -11.85
C ASN A 484 -28.77 -32.09 -11.55
N ASN A 485 -29.71 -33.04 -11.44
CA ASN A 485 -31.09 -32.78 -11.05
C ASN A 485 -31.16 -31.95 -9.75
N GLY A 486 -31.94 -30.87 -9.79
CA GLY A 486 -32.13 -29.93 -8.68
C GLY A 486 -31.25 -28.68 -8.73
N CYS A 487 -30.30 -28.58 -9.68
CA CYS A 487 -29.55 -27.35 -9.92
C CYS A 487 -30.35 -26.35 -10.79
N THR A 488 -30.07 -25.06 -10.63
CA THR A 488 -30.76 -23.98 -11.35
C THR A 488 -29.81 -23.31 -12.33
N LEU A 489 -30.14 -23.35 -13.62
CA LEU A 489 -29.47 -22.58 -14.66
C LEU A 489 -30.51 -21.66 -15.30
N SER A 490 -30.42 -20.35 -15.07
CA SER A 490 -31.41 -19.38 -15.58
C SER A 490 -30.74 -18.11 -16.11
N ASP A 491 -31.34 -17.49 -17.13
CA ASP A 491 -30.87 -16.22 -17.71
C ASP A 491 -29.39 -16.23 -18.12
N ASN A 492 -28.90 -17.36 -18.64
CA ASN A 492 -27.52 -17.51 -19.10
C ASN A 492 -27.45 -17.45 -20.64
N TYR A 493 -26.37 -16.88 -21.15
CA TYR A 493 -26.16 -16.68 -22.60
C TYR A 493 -24.81 -17.21 -23.02
N ALA A 494 -24.70 -17.67 -24.26
CA ALA A 494 -23.44 -18.06 -24.84
C ALA A 494 -23.27 -17.48 -26.24
N TYR A 495 -22.02 -17.24 -26.64
CA TYR A 495 -21.67 -16.77 -27.98
C TYR A 495 -22.13 -17.79 -29.03
N SER A 496 -22.90 -17.34 -30.02
CA SER A 496 -23.48 -18.16 -31.10
C SER A 496 -22.41 -18.87 -31.93
N GLY A 497 -21.27 -18.20 -32.16
CA GLY A 497 -20.11 -18.74 -32.88
C GLY A 497 -19.19 -19.63 -32.04
N MET A 498 -19.55 -19.95 -30.79
CA MET A 498 -18.72 -20.81 -29.93
C MET A 498 -18.60 -22.21 -30.53
N THR A 499 -17.36 -22.63 -30.78
CA THR A 499 -17.06 -24.01 -31.18
C THR A 499 -17.18 -24.92 -29.96
N VAL A 500 -18.07 -25.92 -30.02
CA VAL A 500 -18.24 -26.92 -28.95
C VAL A 500 -17.79 -28.28 -29.47
N LYS A 501 -16.71 -28.82 -28.88
CA LYS A 501 -16.10 -30.09 -29.34
C LYS A 501 -16.15 -31.17 -28.27
N GLY A 502 -16.73 -32.32 -28.63
CA GLY A 502 -16.65 -33.57 -27.87
C GLY A 502 -15.94 -34.63 -28.72
N ASP A 503 -14.96 -35.32 -28.15
CA ASP A 503 -14.17 -36.37 -28.84
C ASP A 503 -13.59 -35.92 -30.20
N GLY A 504 -13.13 -34.66 -30.26
CA GLY A 504 -12.53 -34.08 -31.46
C GLY A 504 -13.51 -33.80 -32.60
N LYS A 505 -14.82 -33.91 -32.36
CA LYS A 505 -15.89 -33.61 -33.32
C LYS A 505 -16.71 -32.42 -32.86
N ASP A 506 -17.14 -31.62 -33.82
CA ASP A 506 -18.08 -30.53 -33.55
C ASP A 506 -19.42 -31.12 -33.10
N LYS A 507 -19.92 -30.66 -31.95
CA LYS A 507 -21.21 -31.06 -31.40
C LYS A 507 -22.28 -30.08 -31.90
N ALA A 508 -23.37 -30.61 -32.45
CA ALA A 508 -24.51 -29.78 -32.83
C ALA A 508 -25.05 -29.03 -31.59
N ILE A 509 -25.31 -27.74 -31.73
CA ILE A 509 -25.81 -26.84 -30.68
C ILE A 509 -27.31 -27.12 -30.45
N ILE A 510 -27.63 -28.33 -30.00
CA ILE A 510 -29.00 -28.85 -29.79
C ILE A 510 -29.15 -29.62 -28.46
N SER A 511 -28.12 -29.58 -27.59
CA SER A 511 -28.18 -30.13 -26.23
C SER A 511 -27.95 -29.01 -25.21
N ASP A 512 -29.03 -28.32 -24.88
CA ASP A 512 -29.11 -27.12 -24.08
C ASP A 512 -29.09 -27.43 -22.57
N ALA A 513 -27.88 -27.51 -22.01
CA ALA A 513 -27.62 -27.26 -20.58
C ALA A 513 -27.47 -25.75 -20.30
N GLY A 514 -28.37 -24.95 -20.91
CA GLY A 514 -28.90 -23.71 -20.32
C GLY A 514 -28.55 -22.35 -20.94
N GLY A 515 -27.76 -22.26 -22.01
CA GLY A 515 -27.42 -20.97 -22.62
C GLY A 515 -28.25 -20.69 -23.85
N ALA A 516 -29.06 -19.63 -23.85
CA ALA A 516 -29.64 -19.12 -25.09
C ALA A 516 -28.51 -18.63 -26.02
N ASP A 517 -28.66 -18.82 -27.33
CA ASP A 517 -27.81 -18.13 -28.30
C ASP A 517 -27.94 -16.62 -28.04
N GLY A 518 -26.80 -15.95 -27.82
CA GLY A 518 -26.75 -14.51 -27.64
C GLY A 518 -27.09 -13.70 -28.90
N GLU A 519 -27.49 -14.35 -30.01
CA GLU A 519 -27.75 -13.67 -31.27
C GLU A 519 -29.11 -14.04 -31.88
N LEU A 520 -30.00 -13.05 -31.92
CA LEU A 520 -31.07 -12.97 -32.90
C LEU A 520 -30.48 -12.34 -34.16
N THR A 521 -29.92 -13.16 -35.07
CA THR A 521 -29.46 -12.65 -36.37
C THR A 521 -30.68 -12.31 -37.22
N GLN A 522 -30.77 -11.08 -37.73
CA GLN A 522 -31.80 -10.66 -38.67
C GLN A 522 -31.17 -10.21 -39.99
N THR A 523 -31.61 -10.78 -41.10
CA THR A 523 -31.28 -10.27 -42.43
C THR A 523 -32.22 -9.12 -42.78
N VAL A 524 -31.67 -7.93 -43.02
CA VAL A 524 -32.40 -6.73 -43.44
C VAL A 524 -31.82 -6.19 -44.74
N ALA A 525 -32.65 -5.52 -45.55
CA ALA A 525 -32.16 -4.86 -46.76
C ALA A 525 -31.26 -3.66 -46.40
N GLU A 526 -30.22 -3.42 -47.20
CA GLU A 526 -29.31 -2.29 -47.03
C GLU A 526 -30.09 -0.97 -46.90
N GLY A 527 -29.78 -0.19 -45.87
CA GLY A 527 -30.45 1.07 -45.53
C GLY A 527 -31.77 0.93 -44.76
N SER A 528 -32.18 -0.28 -44.38
CA SER A 528 -33.42 -0.53 -43.62
C SER A 528 -33.19 -0.71 -42.12
N ALA A 529 -34.26 -0.57 -41.34
CA ALA A 529 -34.27 -0.83 -39.91
C ALA A 529 -34.37 -2.32 -39.59
N ALA A 530 -33.62 -2.78 -38.59
CA ALA A 530 -33.82 -4.07 -37.96
C ALA A 530 -35.00 -4.02 -36.96
N THR A 531 -35.64 -5.17 -36.77
CA THR A 531 -36.66 -5.37 -35.74
C THR A 531 -35.95 -5.71 -34.44
N ALA A 532 -36.23 -4.92 -33.40
CA ALA A 532 -35.69 -5.14 -32.07
C ALA A 532 -35.96 -6.59 -31.60
N PRO A 533 -34.92 -7.34 -31.18
CA PRO A 533 -35.07 -8.61 -30.50
C PRO A 533 -36.08 -8.56 -29.35
N VAL A 534 -36.99 -9.54 -29.26
CA VAL A 534 -37.85 -9.69 -28.08
C VAL A 534 -37.05 -10.42 -27.01
N LEU A 535 -36.64 -9.71 -25.97
CA LEU A 535 -35.86 -10.27 -24.85
C LEU A 535 -36.63 -10.14 -23.53
N SER A 536 -36.45 -11.12 -22.65
CA SER A 536 -36.88 -11.05 -21.25
C SER A 536 -35.74 -11.52 -20.35
N ARG A 537 -35.58 -10.87 -19.20
CA ARG A 537 -34.56 -11.21 -18.18
C ARG A 537 -35.22 -11.21 -16.81
N SER A 538 -35.22 -12.33 -16.11
CA SER A 538 -35.90 -12.46 -14.82
C SER A 538 -35.30 -11.52 -13.78
N GLY A 539 -36.14 -10.77 -13.07
CA GLY A 539 -35.66 -9.80 -12.09
C GLY A 539 -34.97 -8.59 -12.72
N TYR A 540 -35.11 -8.34 -14.03
CA TYR A 540 -34.63 -7.13 -14.68
C TYR A 540 -35.68 -6.58 -15.68
N THR A 541 -35.73 -5.27 -15.87
CA THR A 541 -36.52 -4.60 -16.90
C THR A 541 -35.58 -4.17 -18.03
N PHE A 542 -35.90 -4.53 -19.28
CA PHE A 542 -35.17 -4.05 -20.45
C PHE A 542 -35.20 -2.52 -20.49
N ASP A 543 -34.04 -1.88 -20.62
CA ASP A 543 -33.91 -0.42 -20.63
C ASP A 543 -33.84 0.12 -22.05
N ARG A 544 -32.78 -0.24 -22.77
CA ARG A 544 -32.53 0.19 -24.16
C ARG A 544 -31.47 -0.67 -24.85
N TRP A 545 -31.28 -0.45 -26.14
CA TRP A 545 -30.13 -0.95 -26.89
C TRP A 545 -28.96 0.03 -26.79
N ASP A 546 -27.73 -0.47 -26.87
CA ASP A 546 -26.50 0.33 -26.86
C ASP A 546 -26.34 1.20 -28.12
N LYS A 547 -26.91 0.79 -29.25
CA LYS A 547 -26.80 1.46 -30.56
C LYS A 547 -28.10 1.37 -31.35
N SER A 548 -28.37 2.36 -32.21
CA SER A 548 -29.49 2.31 -33.17
C SER A 548 -29.19 1.32 -34.29
N PHE A 549 -30.24 0.64 -34.76
CA PHE A 549 -30.22 -0.29 -35.89
C PHE A 549 -31.27 0.07 -36.93
N ASP A 550 -31.60 1.37 -37.05
CA ASP A 550 -32.68 1.86 -37.91
C ASP A 550 -32.25 2.06 -39.38
N ASN A 551 -30.94 1.99 -39.69
CA ASN A 551 -30.39 2.24 -41.02
C ASN A 551 -29.10 1.43 -41.29
N MET A 552 -29.27 0.13 -41.49
CA MET A 552 -28.16 -0.84 -41.57
C MET A 552 -27.44 -0.80 -42.92
N THR A 553 -26.15 -0.44 -42.93
CA THR A 553 -25.29 -0.41 -44.16
C THR A 553 -24.08 -1.33 -44.10
N SER A 554 -23.85 -1.98 -42.96
CA SER A 554 -22.82 -3.00 -42.74
C SER A 554 -23.22 -3.90 -41.58
N ASP A 555 -22.56 -5.05 -41.43
CA ASP A 555 -22.79 -5.96 -40.31
C ASP A 555 -22.51 -5.24 -38.98
N MET A 556 -23.39 -5.40 -37.99
CA MET A 556 -23.24 -4.79 -36.67
C MET A 556 -23.80 -5.68 -35.56
N THR A 557 -23.24 -5.54 -34.36
CA THR A 557 -23.76 -6.15 -33.13
C THR A 557 -24.36 -5.07 -32.23
N VAL A 558 -25.57 -5.32 -31.72
CA VAL A 558 -26.28 -4.45 -30.76
C VAL A 558 -26.58 -5.23 -29.48
N THR A 559 -26.45 -4.56 -28.34
CA THR A 559 -26.46 -5.14 -27.00
C THR A 559 -27.60 -4.57 -26.15
N ALA A 560 -28.36 -5.45 -25.50
CA ALA A 560 -29.45 -5.05 -24.62
C ALA A 560 -28.93 -4.62 -23.25
N ILE A 561 -29.34 -3.44 -22.80
CA ILE A 561 -29.05 -2.88 -21.47
C ILE A 561 -30.26 -3.13 -20.55
N TRP A 562 -30.01 -3.58 -19.33
CA TRP A 562 -31.05 -4.05 -18.39
C TRP A 562 -30.96 -3.34 -17.03
N ARG A 563 -32.09 -3.18 -16.36
CA ARG A 563 -32.22 -2.61 -14.99
C ARG A 563 -32.76 -3.66 -14.01
N GLU A 564 -32.12 -3.91 -12.87
CA GLU A 564 -32.56 -4.92 -11.88
C GLU A 564 -33.86 -4.54 -11.14
N ASN A 565 -34.71 -5.52 -10.83
CA ASN A 565 -35.99 -5.43 -10.13
C ASN A 565 -35.81 -6.02 -8.72
N THR A 566 -35.56 -5.20 -7.70
CA THR A 566 -35.29 -5.65 -6.32
C THR A 566 -36.56 -6.00 -5.53
N GLY A 567 -36.65 -7.21 -4.94
CA GLY A 567 -37.74 -7.64 -4.05
C GLY A 567 -37.26 -8.20 -2.70
N GLY A 568 -37.91 -7.82 -1.59
CA GLY A 568 -37.61 -8.29 -0.23
C GLY A 568 -38.87 -8.44 0.63
N SER A 569 -38.93 -9.55 1.40
CA SER A 569 -40.07 -10.11 2.13
C SER A 569 -39.88 -10.10 3.66
N GLY A 570 -40.99 -10.02 4.41
CA GLY A 570 -41.15 -10.41 5.83
C GLY A 570 -41.30 -9.23 6.82
N GLY A 571 -42.23 -9.18 7.77
CA GLY A 571 -43.34 -10.05 8.18
C GLY A 571 -43.87 -9.62 9.56
N GLY A 572 -45.20 -9.63 9.74
CA GLY A 572 -45.91 -9.90 11.01
C GLY A 572 -46.13 -8.76 12.03
N GLY A 573 -47.41 -8.47 12.35
CA GLY A 573 -47.75 -7.74 13.59
C GLY A 573 -49.13 -7.07 13.63
N SER A 574 -50.16 -7.85 13.95
CA SER A 574 -51.58 -7.52 14.20
C SER A 574 -51.91 -6.22 14.97
N SER A 575 -52.97 -5.49 14.57
CA SER A 575 -54.20 -5.36 15.37
C SER A 575 -55.29 -4.45 14.73
N GLY A 576 -56.48 -5.06 14.51
CA GLY A 576 -57.80 -4.52 14.89
C GLY A 576 -58.44 -3.35 14.14
N GLY A 577 -59.56 -3.61 13.45
CA GLY A 577 -60.74 -2.73 13.51
C GLY A 577 -61.40 -2.32 12.19
N SER A 578 -62.43 -3.08 11.80
CA SER A 578 -63.50 -2.82 10.81
C SER A 578 -63.82 -1.37 10.39
N SER A 579 -64.02 -1.14 9.09
CA SER A 579 -65.37 -1.20 8.45
C SER A 579 -65.39 -0.59 7.03
N GLY A 580 -66.20 -1.18 6.15
CA GLY A 580 -66.86 -0.49 5.03
C GLY A 580 -66.08 -0.37 3.71
N GLY A 581 -66.35 -1.29 2.78
CA GLY A 581 -65.73 -1.34 1.46
C GLY A 581 -66.18 -0.25 0.49
N SER A 582 -65.28 0.08 -0.43
CA SER A 582 -65.53 0.54 -1.80
C SER A 582 -64.23 0.36 -2.58
N SER A 583 -64.29 -0.39 -3.66
CA SER A 583 -63.16 -0.72 -4.53
C SER A 583 -62.55 0.51 -5.19
N SER A 584 -61.29 0.79 -4.92
CA SER A 584 -60.39 1.54 -5.79
C SER A 584 -59.01 0.87 -5.77
N GLY A 585 -58.48 0.56 -6.95
CA GLY A 585 -57.18 -0.08 -7.12
C GLY A 585 -56.07 0.82 -6.56
N GLY A 586 -55.52 0.43 -5.42
CA GLY A 586 -54.30 1.03 -4.87
C GLY A 586 -53.08 0.31 -5.42
N GLY A 587 -52.55 0.78 -6.55
CA GLY A 587 -51.18 0.46 -6.93
C GLY A 587 -50.23 1.00 -5.84
N THR A 588 -49.29 0.18 -5.39
CA THR A 588 -48.17 0.65 -4.58
C THR A 588 -47.48 1.78 -5.34
N ALA A 589 -47.35 2.95 -4.71
CA ALA A 589 -46.71 4.10 -5.35
C ALA A 589 -45.33 3.70 -5.88
N PRO A 590 -45.02 3.92 -7.17
CA PRO A 590 -43.80 3.44 -7.82
C PRO A 590 -42.56 3.87 -7.03
N THR A 591 -41.54 3.04 -6.87
CA THR A 591 -40.28 3.39 -6.17
C THR A 591 -39.74 4.74 -6.66
N PRO A 592 -39.24 5.63 -5.77
CA PRO A 592 -38.68 6.90 -6.22
C PRO A 592 -37.50 6.65 -7.16
N VAL A 593 -37.43 7.43 -8.23
CA VAL A 593 -36.39 7.38 -9.26
C VAL A 593 -35.10 7.91 -8.65
N THR A 594 -34.11 7.02 -8.48
CA THR A 594 -32.80 7.34 -7.87
C THR A 594 -31.74 7.73 -8.89
N GLN A 595 -32.01 7.62 -10.19
CA GLN A 595 -31.09 8.02 -11.25
C GLN A 595 -31.83 8.64 -12.45
N ILE A 596 -31.28 9.73 -12.98
CA ILE A 596 -31.74 10.40 -14.21
C ILE A 596 -30.54 10.71 -15.12
N ASN A 597 -30.80 10.95 -16.41
CA ASN A 597 -29.74 11.37 -17.34
C ASN A 597 -29.52 12.89 -17.27
N ASN A 598 -28.33 13.32 -17.66
CA ASN A 598 -27.97 14.73 -17.85
C ASN A 598 -29.05 15.46 -18.68
N GLY A 599 -29.49 16.64 -18.21
CA GLY A 599 -30.53 17.43 -18.87
C GLY A 599 -31.96 16.93 -18.67
N SER A 600 -32.18 15.77 -18.04
CA SER A 600 -33.53 15.29 -17.73
C SER A 600 -34.11 15.97 -16.49
N THR A 601 -35.43 15.95 -16.37
CA THR A 601 -36.14 16.55 -15.23
C THR A 601 -36.65 15.51 -14.23
N THR A 602 -36.58 15.81 -12.93
CA THR A 602 -37.25 15.08 -11.84
C THR A 602 -38.32 15.94 -11.18
N THR A 603 -39.34 15.33 -10.57
CA THR A 603 -40.41 16.07 -9.86
C THR A 603 -40.03 16.31 -8.39
N GLY A 604 -40.56 17.37 -7.78
CA GLY A 604 -40.41 17.60 -6.33
C GLY A 604 -40.98 16.46 -5.49
N THR A 605 -42.06 15.80 -5.95
CA THR A 605 -42.61 14.61 -5.30
C THR A 605 -41.64 13.43 -5.31
N ASN A 606 -40.86 13.24 -6.38
CA ASN A 606 -39.82 12.21 -6.41
C ASN A 606 -38.72 12.52 -5.38
N ILE A 607 -38.28 13.76 -5.30
CA ILE A 607 -37.24 14.19 -4.35
C ILE A 607 -37.70 14.05 -2.90
N GLN A 608 -38.90 14.52 -2.55
CA GLN A 608 -39.46 14.36 -1.20
C GLN A 608 -39.50 12.90 -0.77
N ARG A 609 -39.75 11.99 -1.72
CA ARG A 609 -39.74 10.55 -1.47
C ARG A 609 -38.32 10.01 -1.29
N LEU A 610 -37.36 10.42 -2.11
CA LEU A 610 -35.94 10.10 -1.91
C LEU A 610 -35.45 10.52 -0.52
N VAL A 611 -35.78 11.75 -0.10
CA VAL A 611 -35.46 12.25 1.25
C VAL A 611 -36.12 11.40 2.34
N SER A 612 -37.43 11.14 2.22
CA SER A 612 -38.16 10.33 3.22
C SER A 612 -37.70 8.86 3.32
N GLU A 613 -37.16 8.32 2.23
CA GLU A 613 -36.65 6.95 2.13
C GLU A 613 -35.12 6.88 2.34
N ASN A 614 -34.48 8.00 2.66
CA ASN A 614 -33.03 8.14 2.85
C ASN A 614 -32.20 7.64 1.65
N LYS A 615 -32.59 8.04 0.43
CA LYS A 615 -31.97 7.66 -0.84
C LYS A 615 -31.39 8.88 -1.56
N THR A 616 -30.31 8.67 -2.30
CA THR A 616 -29.64 9.69 -3.13
C THR A 616 -30.27 9.76 -4.53
N LEU A 617 -30.09 10.90 -5.20
CA LEU A 617 -30.35 11.05 -6.64
C LEU A 617 -29.02 11.06 -7.39
N THR A 618 -28.93 10.29 -8.46
CA THR A 618 -27.76 10.25 -9.34
C THR A 618 -28.11 10.87 -10.70
N VAL A 619 -27.30 11.77 -11.22
CA VAL A 619 -27.40 12.31 -12.58
C VAL A 619 -26.20 11.82 -13.37
N VAL A 620 -26.42 11.16 -14.50
CA VAL A 620 -25.34 10.59 -15.34
C VAL A 620 -25.31 11.23 -16.72
N ASP A 621 -24.10 11.53 -17.22
CA ASP A 621 -23.84 11.84 -18.61
C ASP A 621 -23.16 10.63 -19.27
N ASP A 622 -23.98 9.78 -19.92
CA ASP A 622 -23.53 8.50 -20.48
C ASP A 622 -22.61 8.66 -21.71
N GLU A 623 -22.55 9.84 -22.36
CA GLU A 623 -21.63 10.08 -23.49
C GLU A 623 -20.20 10.37 -23.03
N LYS A 624 -20.04 11.01 -21.87
CA LYS A 624 -18.75 11.50 -21.36
C LYS A 624 -18.32 10.89 -20.02
N GLY A 625 -19.15 10.06 -19.39
CA GLY A 625 -18.86 9.39 -18.12
C GLY A 625 -19.01 10.26 -16.87
N ALA A 626 -19.53 11.50 -17.00
CA ALA A 626 -19.69 12.40 -15.87
C ALA A 626 -20.86 11.98 -14.96
N GLN A 627 -20.77 12.26 -13.66
CA GLN A 627 -21.79 11.88 -12.69
C GLN A 627 -21.94 12.91 -11.56
N LEU A 628 -23.18 13.14 -11.11
CA LEU A 628 -23.52 13.89 -9.90
C LEU A 628 -24.34 13.00 -8.96
N VAL A 629 -23.95 12.86 -7.70
CA VAL A 629 -24.69 12.11 -6.68
C VAL A 629 -25.08 13.06 -5.55
N PHE A 630 -26.37 13.35 -5.43
CA PHE A 630 -26.94 14.25 -4.43
C PHE A 630 -27.29 13.48 -3.15
N ASP A 631 -26.78 13.95 -2.01
CA ASP A 631 -27.24 13.46 -0.72
C ASP A 631 -28.66 13.95 -0.37
N THR A 632 -29.23 13.41 0.70
CA THR A 632 -30.60 13.73 1.12
C THR A 632 -30.75 15.19 1.55
N ASP A 633 -29.71 15.78 2.13
CA ASP A 633 -29.73 17.17 2.61
C ASP A 633 -29.72 18.14 1.42
N ALA A 634 -28.92 17.85 0.38
CA ALA A 634 -28.89 18.58 -0.88
C ALA A 634 -30.24 18.50 -1.58
N LEU A 635 -30.82 17.31 -1.61
CA LEU A 635 -32.15 17.07 -2.18
C LEU A 635 -33.26 17.84 -1.44
N GLU A 636 -33.23 17.86 -0.11
CA GLU A 636 -34.17 18.65 0.70
C GLU A 636 -34.03 20.16 0.42
N GLY A 637 -32.80 20.66 0.39
CA GLY A 637 -32.52 22.06 0.07
C GLY A 637 -32.96 22.47 -1.34
N ILE A 638 -32.75 21.63 -2.35
CA ILE A 638 -33.23 21.86 -3.72
C ILE A 638 -34.76 21.84 -3.75
N SER A 639 -35.40 20.84 -3.12
CA SER A 639 -36.86 20.70 -3.14
C SER A 639 -37.57 21.86 -2.44
N SER A 640 -36.95 22.47 -1.42
CA SER A 640 -37.53 23.64 -0.72
C SER A 640 -37.57 24.91 -1.57
N GLN A 641 -36.73 24.97 -2.63
CA GLN A 641 -36.58 26.13 -3.51
C GLN A 641 -37.23 25.93 -4.89
N ALA A 642 -37.57 24.69 -5.25
CA ALA A 642 -38.18 24.35 -6.53
C ALA A 642 -39.65 24.79 -6.60
N THR A 643 -40.06 25.31 -7.76
CA THR A 643 -41.45 25.73 -8.02
C THR A 643 -42.16 24.85 -9.06
N GLU A 644 -41.38 24.09 -9.85
CA GLU A 644 -41.83 23.08 -10.81
C GLU A 644 -40.85 21.90 -10.83
N ASN A 645 -40.79 21.16 -11.94
CA ASN A 645 -39.80 20.12 -12.16
C ASN A 645 -38.37 20.69 -12.05
N ILE A 646 -37.47 19.84 -11.58
CA ILE A 646 -36.07 20.16 -11.31
C ILE A 646 -35.25 19.52 -12.42
N GLN A 647 -34.45 20.33 -13.10
CA GLN A 647 -33.52 19.90 -14.13
C GLN A 647 -32.10 20.03 -13.59
N VAL A 648 -31.25 19.04 -13.89
CA VAL A 648 -29.83 19.07 -13.55
C VAL A 648 -29.02 18.91 -14.83
N GLU A 649 -28.04 19.77 -15.03
CA GLU A 649 -27.21 19.75 -16.24
C GLU A 649 -25.71 19.75 -15.90
N ILE A 650 -24.96 18.99 -16.70
CA ILE A 650 -23.50 18.91 -16.73
C ILE A 650 -23.10 19.32 -18.15
N ASN A 651 -22.51 20.50 -18.32
CA ASN A 651 -22.12 21.01 -19.63
C ASN A 651 -20.60 21.19 -19.72
N ASP A 652 -19.98 20.58 -20.72
CA ASP A 652 -18.58 20.83 -21.07
C ASP A 652 -18.49 22.13 -21.89
N VAL A 653 -17.94 23.17 -21.28
CA VAL A 653 -17.82 24.54 -21.82
C VAL A 653 -16.36 24.91 -22.07
N SER A 654 -15.50 23.90 -22.27
CA SER A 654 -14.05 24.08 -22.45
C SER A 654 -13.72 25.00 -23.64
N GLU A 655 -14.46 24.87 -24.75
CA GLU A 655 -14.25 25.69 -25.95
C GLU A 655 -14.53 27.18 -25.75
N GLU A 656 -15.47 27.52 -24.87
CA GLU A 656 -15.81 28.92 -24.54
C GLU A 656 -14.72 29.59 -23.70
N HIS A 657 -13.92 28.79 -22.98
CA HIS A 657 -12.91 29.25 -22.03
C HIS A 657 -11.47 29.10 -22.54
N LYS A 658 -11.26 28.59 -23.76
CA LYS A 658 -9.92 28.25 -24.29
C LYS A 658 -8.93 29.41 -24.37
N GLU A 659 -9.39 30.66 -24.48
CA GLU A 659 -8.52 31.84 -24.52
C GLU A 659 -7.93 32.16 -23.13
N ASN A 660 -8.70 31.94 -22.07
CA ASN A 660 -8.33 32.27 -20.69
C ASN A 660 -7.77 31.05 -19.93
N LEU A 661 -8.16 29.84 -20.32
CA LEU A 661 -7.78 28.57 -19.71
C LEU A 661 -7.33 27.56 -20.79
N PRO A 662 -6.25 27.86 -21.54
CA PRO A 662 -5.82 27.02 -22.65
C PRO A 662 -5.44 25.61 -22.17
N GLY A 663 -6.00 24.60 -22.84
CA GLY A 663 -5.74 23.20 -22.55
C GLY A 663 -6.33 22.68 -21.23
N LYS A 664 -7.23 23.42 -20.57
CA LYS A 664 -7.96 22.93 -19.39
C LYS A 664 -9.39 22.52 -19.78
N MET A 665 -9.91 21.49 -19.12
CA MET A 665 -11.32 21.11 -19.26
C MET A 665 -12.17 21.91 -18.30
N VAL A 666 -13.24 22.54 -18.79
CA VAL A 666 -14.13 23.40 -18.00
C VAL A 666 -15.55 22.89 -18.09
N PHE A 667 -16.17 22.63 -16.94
CA PHE A 667 -17.53 22.13 -16.83
C PHE A 667 -18.43 23.12 -16.08
N SER A 668 -19.59 23.42 -16.64
CA SER A 668 -20.66 24.16 -15.99
C SER A 668 -21.67 23.17 -15.40
N LEU A 669 -21.89 23.23 -14.10
CA LEU A 669 -22.93 22.44 -13.43
C LEU A 669 -24.11 23.33 -13.07
N THR A 670 -25.34 22.91 -13.35
CA THR A 670 -26.54 23.67 -13.02
C THR A 670 -27.62 22.77 -12.42
N VAL A 671 -28.36 23.34 -11.46
CA VAL A 671 -29.67 22.84 -11.04
C VAL A 671 -30.65 23.97 -11.29
N SER A 672 -31.75 23.70 -11.98
CA SER A 672 -32.78 24.71 -12.23
C SER A 672 -34.19 24.18 -12.01
N SER A 673 -35.11 25.09 -11.70
CA SER A 673 -36.55 24.82 -11.67
C SER A 673 -37.27 25.99 -12.33
N ASN A 674 -38.08 25.69 -13.37
CA ASN A 674 -38.75 26.71 -14.20
C ASN A 674 -37.80 27.79 -14.74
N GLY A 675 -36.62 27.38 -15.22
CA GLY A 675 -35.60 28.28 -15.77
C GLY A 675 -34.87 29.15 -14.74
N ARG A 676 -35.12 28.99 -13.43
CA ARG A 676 -34.36 29.66 -12.37
C ARG A 676 -33.30 28.73 -11.79
N THR A 677 -32.06 29.19 -11.70
CA THR A 677 -30.94 28.44 -11.13
C THR A 677 -31.03 28.39 -9.60
N ILE A 678 -30.77 27.22 -9.02
CA ILE A 678 -30.69 26.98 -7.58
C ILE A 678 -29.20 26.85 -7.23
N SER A 679 -28.63 27.88 -6.62
CA SER A 679 -27.18 28.01 -6.43
C SER A 679 -26.66 27.46 -5.09
N ASN A 680 -27.52 27.23 -4.09
CA ASN A 680 -27.12 26.65 -2.80
C ASN A 680 -28.16 25.63 -2.35
N PHE A 681 -27.71 24.43 -2.00
CA PHE A 681 -28.59 23.30 -1.71
C PHE A 681 -28.42 22.73 -0.30
N GLY A 682 -27.55 23.30 0.54
CA GLY A 682 -27.48 22.98 1.98
C GLY A 682 -26.86 21.62 2.37
N GLY A 683 -26.81 20.66 1.45
CA GLY A 683 -26.09 19.39 1.58
C GLY A 683 -24.97 19.24 0.54
N LYS A 684 -24.47 18.01 0.36
CA LYS A 684 -23.34 17.72 -0.52
C LYS A 684 -23.76 17.01 -1.80
N VAL A 685 -23.01 17.31 -2.86
CA VAL A 685 -23.06 16.58 -4.13
C VAL A 685 -21.68 16.02 -4.42
N LYS A 686 -21.59 14.71 -4.62
CA LYS A 686 -20.38 14.06 -5.14
C LYS A 686 -20.39 14.17 -6.65
N VAL A 687 -19.39 14.85 -7.19
CA VAL A 687 -19.23 15.17 -8.61
C VAL A 687 -18.08 14.34 -9.17
N SER A 688 -18.29 13.70 -10.32
CA SER A 688 -17.26 12.99 -11.08
C SER A 688 -17.22 13.57 -12.50
N LEU A 689 -16.09 14.15 -12.90
CA LEU A 689 -15.91 14.80 -14.21
C LEU A 689 -14.79 14.12 -15.00
N PRO A 690 -14.94 13.93 -16.32
CA PRO A 690 -13.92 13.28 -17.13
C PRO A 690 -12.69 14.16 -17.32
N TYR A 691 -11.53 13.50 -17.37
CA TYR A 691 -10.25 14.07 -17.71
C TYR A 691 -9.32 12.99 -18.25
N GLU A 692 -8.90 13.11 -19.50
CA GLU A 692 -7.89 12.24 -20.07
C GLU A 692 -6.49 12.81 -19.75
N LEU A 693 -5.62 11.98 -19.16
CA LEU A 693 -4.23 12.37 -18.90
C LEU A 693 -3.50 12.61 -20.21
N LYS A 694 -2.81 13.76 -20.30
CA LYS A 694 -1.92 14.05 -21.43
C LYS A 694 -0.55 13.41 -21.21
N GLU A 695 0.25 13.33 -22.28
CA GLU A 695 1.60 12.78 -22.22
C GLU A 695 2.45 13.49 -21.14
N GLY A 696 2.96 12.72 -20.18
CA GLY A 696 3.75 13.23 -19.05
C GLY A 696 2.94 13.71 -17.84
N GLU A 697 1.61 13.70 -17.90
CA GLU A 697 0.75 13.95 -16.74
C GLU A 697 0.58 12.68 -15.90
N ARG A 698 0.56 12.84 -14.57
CA ARG A 698 0.37 11.73 -13.64
C ARG A 698 -1.03 11.79 -13.02
N PRO A 699 -1.68 10.64 -12.79
CA PRO A 699 -2.99 10.56 -12.14
C PRO A 699 -3.11 11.35 -10.83
N GLU A 700 -2.08 11.33 -10.00
CA GLU A 700 -1.98 11.98 -8.69
C GLU A 700 -1.85 13.51 -8.74
N ASP A 701 -1.61 14.07 -9.92
CA ASP A 701 -1.45 15.50 -10.13
C ASP A 701 -2.73 16.14 -10.71
N VAL A 702 -3.70 15.32 -11.11
CA VAL A 702 -5.03 15.78 -11.51
C VAL A 702 -5.69 16.45 -10.32
N THR A 703 -6.17 17.65 -10.58
CA THR A 703 -6.71 18.59 -9.60
C THR A 703 -7.99 19.20 -10.17
N VAL A 704 -8.93 19.54 -9.29
CA VAL A 704 -10.14 20.26 -9.65
C VAL A 704 -10.08 21.65 -9.05
N TRP A 705 -10.53 22.67 -9.80
CA TRP A 705 -10.70 24.03 -9.28
C TRP A 705 -12.15 24.48 -9.46
N HIS A 706 -12.66 25.23 -8.49
CA HIS A 706 -13.88 26.00 -8.60
C HIS A 706 -13.56 27.43 -9.04
N ILE A 707 -14.34 27.99 -9.97
CA ILE A 707 -14.24 29.40 -10.39
C ILE A 707 -15.34 30.21 -9.69
N ALA A 708 -14.96 31.25 -8.95
CA ALA A 708 -15.89 32.24 -8.38
C ALA A 708 -16.41 33.22 -9.47
N GLU A 709 -17.52 33.91 -9.21
CA GLU A 709 -18.10 34.89 -10.15
C GLU A 709 -17.11 36.00 -10.55
N GLU A 710 -16.19 36.40 -9.65
CA GLU A 710 -15.12 37.36 -9.96
C GLU A 710 -13.93 36.78 -10.75
N GLY A 711 -13.96 35.49 -11.11
CA GLY A 711 -12.93 34.80 -11.89
C GLY A 711 -11.79 34.15 -11.07
N THR A 712 -11.87 34.19 -9.74
CA THR A 712 -10.86 33.56 -8.87
C THR A 712 -11.01 32.03 -8.88
N MET A 713 -9.90 31.31 -9.10
CA MET A 713 -9.87 29.84 -9.01
C MET A 713 -9.46 29.36 -7.62
N THR A 714 -10.25 28.49 -7.01
CA THR A 714 -9.95 27.83 -5.74
C THR A 714 -9.84 26.33 -5.91
N GLU A 715 -8.74 25.73 -5.46
CA GLU A 715 -8.49 24.29 -5.55
C GLU A 715 -9.46 23.49 -4.68
N ILE A 716 -9.96 22.38 -5.21
CA ILE A 716 -10.81 21.40 -4.54
C ILE A 716 -10.07 20.05 -4.58
N ALA A 717 -9.94 19.43 -3.41
CA ALA A 717 -9.38 18.10 -3.31
C ALA A 717 -10.25 17.10 -4.10
N CYS A 718 -9.62 16.36 -5.01
CA CYS A 718 -10.27 15.34 -5.81
C CYS A 718 -9.50 14.01 -5.78
N ILE A 719 -10.20 12.92 -6.11
CA ILE A 719 -9.63 11.61 -6.39
C ILE A 719 -9.77 11.38 -7.89
N TYR A 720 -8.66 11.17 -8.59
CA TYR A 720 -8.67 10.82 -10.00
C TYR A 720 -8.44 9.32 -10.19
N ASP A 721 -9.30 8.68 -10.96
CA ASP A 721 -9.17 7.27 -11.35
C ASP A 721 -8.69 7.19 -12.81
N PRO A 722 -7.46 6.69 -13.06
CA PRO A 722 -6.92 6.60 -14.42
C PRO A 722 -7.56 5.51 -15.28
N VAL A 723 -8.32 4.59 -14.69
CA VAL A 723 -9.06 3.55 -15.44
C VAL A 723 -10.36 4.12 -15.98
N THR A 724 -11.14 4.81 -15.14
CA THR A 724 -12.38 5.45 -15.56
C THR A 724 -12.18 6.84 -16.16
N GLN A 725 -10.98 7.42 -16.00
CA GLN A 725 -10.61 8.78 -16.38
C GLN A 725 -11.48 9.86 -15.70
N LEU A 726 -11.97 9.60 -14.49
CA LEU A 726 -12.85 10.52 -13.76
C LEU A 726 -12.15 11.17 -12.56
N ALA A 727 -12.23 12.50 -12.47
CA ALA A 727 -11.87 13.28 -11.29
C ALA A 727 -13.10 13.48 -10.39
N THR A 728 -13.05 12.95 -9.18
CA THR A 728 -14.17 12.88 -8.23
C THR A 728 -13.97 13.78 -7.02
N PHE A 729 -14.93 14.63 -6.68
CA PHE A 729 -14.86 15.59 -5.57
C PHE A 729 -16.25 15.87 -4.96
N GLU A 730 -16.33 16.54 -3.81
CA GLU A 730 -17.59 16.92 -3.15
C GLU A 730 -17.77 18.44 -3.13
N VAL A 731 -18.99 18.91 -3.41
CA VAL A 731 -19.35 20.35 -3.40
C VAL A 731 -20.69 20.58 -2.71
N THR A 732 -20.93 21.81 -2.24
CA THR A 732 -22.17 22.23 -1.58
C THR A 732 -22.99 23.25 -2.38
N HIS A 733 -22.45 23.66 -3.53
CA HIS A 733 -23.04 24.58 -4.50
C HIS A 733 -22.54 24.20 -5.89
N PHE A 734 -23.18 24.69 -6.95
CA PHE A 734 -22.72 24.51 -8.32
C PHE A 734 -22.23 25.83 -8.91
N SER A 735 -21.25 25.73 -9.80
CA SER A 735 -20.59 26.81 -10.54
C SER A 735 -19.85 26.19 -11.74
N PHE A 736 -18.86 26.90 -12.27
CA PHE A 736 -17.85 26.35 -13.17
C PHE A 736 -16.75 25.61 -12.41
N TYR A 737 -16.39 24.44 -12.91
CA TYR A 737 -15.31 23.60 -12.41
C TYR A 737 -14.29 23.33 -13.51
N VAL A 738 -13.02 23.42 -13.16
CA VAL A 738 -11.90 23.13 -14.06
C VAL A 738 -11.26 21.83 -13.63
N VAL A 739 -11.06 20.90 -14.56
CA VAL A 739 -10.29 19.68 -14.32
C VAL A 739 -8.97 19.75 -15.08
N GLY A 740 -7.87 19.44 -14.41
CA GLY A 740 -6.57 19.27 -15.04
C GLY A 740 -5.42 19.17 -14.05
N VAL A 741 -4.19 19.15 -14.55
CA VAL A 741 -3.02 19.02 -13.66
C VAL A 741 -2.62 20.37 -13.04
N ALA A 742 -2.39 20.40 -11.73
CA ALA A 742 -1.91 21.60 -11.04
C ALA A 742 -0.48 21.92 -11.51
N GLY A 743 -0.25 23.16 -11.97
CA GLY A 743 1.06 23.59 -12.49
C GLY A 743 2.23 23.53 -11.49
N SER A 744 1.98 23.16 -10.24
CA SER A 744 2.97 22.93 -9.18
C SER A 744 3.35 21.45 -9.00
N LYS A 745 2.80 20.53 -9.81
CA LYS A 745 3.09 19.10 -9.78
C LYS A 745 3.39 18.43 -11.13
N GLN A 746 3.30 19.14 -12.26
CA GLN A 746 3.97 18.69 -13.49
C GLN A 746 5.46 18.52 -13.21
N GLU A 747 6.06 17.40 -13.65
CA GLU A 747 7.52 17.34 -13.77
C GLU A 747 7.96 18.55 -14.62
N PRO A 748 8.90 19.38 -14.16
CA PRO A 748 9.41 20.41 -15.04
C PRO A 748 10.11 19.74 -16.24
N GLY A 749 9.77 20.14 -17.46
CA GLY A 749 10.43 19.63 -18.67
C GLY A 749 9.58 19.01 -19.77
N THR A 750 8.24 19.01 -19.67
CA THR A 750 7.34 18.67 -20.79
C THR A 750 6.96 19.88 -21.66
N GLU A 751 7.26 21.10 -21.22
CA GLU A 751 7.38 22.26 -22.10
C GLU A 751 8.55 22.05 -23.08
N PRO A 752 8.42 22.43 -24.36
CA PRO A 752 9.57 22.48 -25.26
C PRO A 752 10.69 23.26 -24.59
N TRP A 753 11.82 22.59 -24.35
CA TRP A 753 12.92 23.20 -23.60
C TRP A 753 13.33 24.51 -24.28
N SER A 754 13.05 25.61 -23.60
CA SER A 754 13.54 26.94 -23.92
C SER A 754 14.57 27.29 -22.87
N ASN A 755 15.83 27.40 -23.28
CA ASN A 755 16.93 27.67 -22.35
C ASN A 755 16.72 29.02 -21.65
N PRO A 756 16.48 29.05 -20.32
CA PRO A 756 16.21 30.28 -19.61
C PRO A 756 17.50 31.03 -19.24
N PHE A 757 18.67 30.43 -19.45
CA PHE A 757 19.95 30.94 -18.96
C PHE A 757 20.83 31.47 -20.11
N LYS A 758 21.11 32.78 -20.12
CA LYS A 758 21.95 33.42 -21.14
C LYS A 758 23.42 33.03 -21.06
N ASP A 759 23.89 32.64 -19.87
CA ASP A 759 25.27 32.23 -19.60
C ASP A 759 25.52 30.72 -19.83
N VAL A 760 24.51 30.00 -20.32
CA VAL A 760 24.60 28.59 -20.71
C VAL A 760 24.27 28.50 -22.19
N LYS A 761 25.22 28.04 -23.02
CA LYS A 761 25.05 27.90 -24.47
C LYS A 761 24.85 26.45 -24.84
N GLU A 762 24.11 26.16 -25.91
CA GLU A 762 23.92 24.79 -26.44
C GLU A 762 25.25 24.06 -26.74
N SER A 763 26.30 24.82 -27.06
CA SER A 763 27.64 24.29 -27.29
C SER A 763 28.42 23.96 -26.01
N ASP A 764 27.93 24.33 -24.82
CA ASP A 764 28.63 24.07 -23.56
C ASP A 764 28.52 22.59 -23.18
N TRP A 765 29.63 21.99 -22.73
CA TRP A 765 29.68 20.57 -22.38
C TRP A 765 28.69 20.16 -21.26
N TYR A 766 28.23 21.14 -20.47
CA TYR A 766 27.27 20.96 -19.38
C TYR A 766 25.84 21.36 -19.75
N TYR A 767 25.55 21.73 -21.00
CA TYR A 767 24.23 22.23 -21.41
C TYR A 767 23.11 21.23 -21.07
N GLU A 768 23.26 19.98 -21.50
CA GLU A 768 22.28 18.91 -21.21
C GLU A 768 22.13 18.64 -19.71
N ALA A 769 23.21 18.78 -18.94
CA ALA A 769 23.17 18.62 -17.49
C ALA A 769 22.41 19.76 -16.81
N VAL A 770 22.60 21.01 -17.26
CA VAL A 770 21.86 22.17 -16.76
C VAL A 770 20.38 22.06 -17.11
N LYS A 771 20.07 21.65 -18.35
CA LYS A 771 18.71 21.33 -18.79
C LYS A 771 18.08 20.28 -17.88
N PHE A 772 18.76 19.15 -17.66
CA PHE A 772 18.29 18.07 -16.79
C PHE A 772 17.97 18.57 -15.37
N VAL A 773 18.90 19.25 -14.70
CA VAL A 773 18.66 19.69 -13.30
C VAL A 773 17.63 20.81 -13.18
N LYS A 774 17.45 21.62 -14.22
CA LYS A 774 16.43 22.67 -14.27
C LYS A 774 15.05 22.06 -14.51
N GLN A 775 14.96 21.12 -15.45
CA GLN A 775 13.76 20.33 -15.70
C GLN A 775 13.40 19.48 -14.47
N LYS A 776 14.34 18.84 -13.77
CA LYS A 776 14.00 18.13 -12.52
C LYS A 776 13.74 19.05 -11.31
N GLY A 777 13.76 20.38 -11.47
CA GLY A 777 13.54 21.33 -10.37
C GLY A 777 14.63 21.33 -9.29
N LEU A 778 15.78 20.71 -9.55
CA LEU A 778 16.85 20.53 -8.58
C LEU A 778 17.64 21.82 -8.38
N PHE A 779 17.89 22.56 -9.47
CA PHE A 779 18.61 23.84 -9.46
C PHE A 779 17.69 25.02 -9.81
N ALA A 780 17.81 26.09 -9.02
CA ALA A 780 17.37 27.42 -9.40
C ALA A 780 18.53 28.21 -10.04
N GLY A 781 18.22 29.18 -10.91
CA GLY A 781 19.20 30.17 -11.38
C GLY A 781 19.70 31.03 -10.22
N THR A 782 20.90 31.58 -10.35
CA THR A 782 21.42 32.59 -9.39
C THR A 782 20.86 33.99 -9.69
N GLY A 783 20.22 34.15 -10.84
CA GLY A 783 19.43 35.31 -11.26
C GLY A 783 18.30 34.86 -12.18
N ALA A 784 17.52 35.81 -12.69
CA ALA A 784 16.35 35.52 -13.56
C ALA A 784 16.73 34.75 -14.84
N ASP A 785 17.88 35.07 -15.43
CA ASP A 785 18.38 34.49 -16.69
C ASP A 785 19.85 34.02 -16.60
N THR A 786 20.33 33.71 -15.38
CA THR A 786 21.74 33.36 -15.11
C THR A 786 21.85 32.09 -14.26
N PHE A 787 22.62 31.10 -14.73
CA PHE A 787 22.87 29.85 -14.00
C PHE A 787 24.11 29.90 -13.10
N SER A 788 25.13 30.69 -13.46
CA SER A 788 26.47 30.76 -12.84
C SER A 788 27.23 29.43 -12.85
N SER A 789 27.50 28.89 -14.04
CA SER A 789 28.11 27.56 -14.23
C SER A 789 29.43 27.34 -13.47
N THR A 790 30.27 28.37 -13.34
CA THR A 790 31.59 28.30 -12.68
C THR A 790 31.58 28.62 -11.18
N MET A 791 30.43 28.96 -10.59
CA MET A 791 30.33 29.26 -9.16
C MET A 791 30.53 27.98 -8.34
N SER A 792 31.43 28.03 -7.35
CA SER A 792 31.65 26.94 -6.39
C SER A 792 30.39 26.69 -5.56
N MET A 793 30.07 25.42 -5.32
CA MET A 793 28.97 25.04 -4.44
C MET A 793 29.43 24.94 -2.98
N THR A 794 28.59 25.38 -2.05
CA THR A 794 28.76 25.09 -0.63
C THR A 794 28.15 23.74 -0.27
N ARG A 795 28.49 23.21 0.91
CA ARG A 795 27.90 21.97 1.45
C ARG A 795 26.39 22.11 1.60
N ALA A 796 25.92 23.22 2.14
CA ALA A 796 24.50 23.51 2.27
C ALA A 796 23.76 23.54 0.92
N MET A 797 24.35 24.20 -0.10
CA MET A 797 23.78 24.18 -1.44
C MET A 797 23.66 22.77 -2.00
N PHE A 798 24.65 21.91 -1.76
CA PHE A 798 24.61 20.54 -2.23
C PHE A 798 23.53 19.70 -1.51
N TRP A 799 23.41 19.84 -0.19
CA TRP A 799 22.34 19.18 0.58
C TRP A 799 20.95 19.61 0.10
N THR A 800 20.75 20.90 -0.19
CA THR A 800 19.48 21.42 -0.74
C THR A 800 19.14 20.81 -2.09
N VAL A 801 20.12 20.65 -2.97
CA VAL A 801 19.90 20.02 -4.28
C VAL A 801 19.57 18.53 -4.10
N LEU A 802 20.28 17.83 -3.22
CA LEU A 802 20.07 16.41 -2.98
C LEU A 802 18.73 16.13 -2.29
N SER A 803 18.29 17.00 -1.37
CA SER A 803 16.99 16.87 -0.73
C SER A 803 15.85 17.05 -1.72
N ARG A 804 15.99 17.96 -2.70
CA ARG A 804 15.01 18.12 -3.79
C ARG A 804 14.93 16.89 -4.68
N LEU A 805 16.07 16.22 -4.92
CA LEU A 805 16.09 14.94 -5.62
C LEU A 805 15.32 13.86 -4.85
N ASP A 806 15.37 13.91 -3.52
CA ASP A 806 14.60 13.05 -2.60
C ASP A 806 13.13 13.49 -2.42
N GLY A 807 12.64 14.43 -3.24
CA GLY A 807 11.26 14.91 -3.20
C GLY A 807 10.94 15.95 -2.11
N GLN A 808 11.95 16.40 -1.34
CA GLN A 808 11.74 17.41 -0.28
C GLN A 808 11.46 18.79 -0.88
N LYS A 809 10.43 19.48 -0.37
CA LYS A 809 10.04 20.83 -0.80
C LYS A 809 10.33 21.84 0.31
N PHE A 810 11.51 22.45 0.28
CA PHE A 810 11.86 23.54 1.19
C PHE A 810 11.58 24.90 0.53
N THR A 811 10.87 25.78 1.23
CA THR A 811 10.59 27.15 0.76
C THR A 811 10.84 28.15 1.88
N GLY A 812 11.41 29.32 1.56
CA GLY A 812 11.59 30.43 2.51
C GLY A 812 13.02 30.65 2.99
N LYS A 813 13.20 31.57 3.95
CA LYS A 813 14.52 32.12 4.34
C LYS A 813 15.50 31.10 4.97
N ASN A 814 15.04 29.91 5.37
CA ASN A 814 15.83 28.91 6.10
C ASN A 814 16.06 27.61 5.30
N GLU A 815 15.93 27.65 3.98
CA GLU A 815 16.03 26.45 3.12
C GLU A 815 17.34 25.66 3.32
N PHE A 816 18.49 26.35 3.44
CA PHE A 816 19.78 25.71 3.67
C PHE A 816 19.86 24.98 5.02
N GLU A 817 19.20 25.54 6.05
CA GLU A 817 19.14 24.94 7.37
C GLU A 817 18.24 23.69 7.38
N ALA A 818 17.09 23.77 6.72
CA ALA A 818 16.18 22.63 6.59
C ALA A 818 16.84 21.47 5.83
N ALA A 819 17.54 21.77 4.73
CA ALA A 819 18.29 20.78 3.99
C ALA A 819 19.44 20.17 4.79
N ARG A 820 20.09 20.95 5.66
CA ARG A 820 21.12 20.43 6.58
C ARG A 820 20.52 19.45 7.58
N ILE A 821 19.38 19.79 8.18
CA ILE A 821 18.68 18.92 9.14
C ILE A 821 18.29 17.60 8.47
N TRP A 822 17.65 17.68 7.30
CA TRP A 822 17.30 16.49 6.51
C TRP A 822 18.53 15.64 6.20
N ALA A 823 19.64 16.23 5.74
CA ALA A 823 20.84 15.47 5.40
C ALA A 823 21.49 14.81 6.63
N MET A 824 21.33 15.37 7.83
CA MET A 824 21.76 14.74 9.08
C MET A 824 20.85 13.57 9.47
N GLU A 825 19.54 13.75 9.39
CA GLU A 825 18.53 12.72 9.69
C GLU A 825 18.65 11.52 8.74
N ALA A 826 18.92 11.78 7.46
CA ALA A 826 19.19 10.77 6.45
C ALA A 826 20.59 10.12 6.58
N GLY A 827 21.38 10.48 7.59
CA GLY A 827 22.70 9.89 7.84
C GLY A 827 23.78 10.23 6.81
N LEU A 828 23.57 11.28 5.99
CA LEU A 828 24.45 11.64 4.88
C LEU A 828 25.65 12.47 5.34
N THR A 829 25.46 13.26 6.41
CA THR A 829 26.44 14.19 6.97
C THR A 829 26.24 14.41 8.47
N ASP A 830 27.24 14.97 9.14
CA ASP A 830 27.19 15.48 10.52
C ASP A 830 26.70 16.93 10.65
N GLY A 831 26.31 17.56 9.54
CA GLY A 831 25.87 18.96 9.47
C GLY A 831 26.96 20.03 9.67
N ALA A 832 28.23 19.68 9.82
CA ALA A 832 29.27 20.66 10.10
C ALA A 832 29.61 21.54 8.88
N THR A 833 29.96 22.80 9.15
CA THR A 833 30.49 23.78 8.18
C THR A 833 29.63 24.00 6.91
N PRO A 834 28.33 24.29 7.04
CA PRO A 834 27.39 24.41 5.91
C PRO A 834 27.84 25.38 4.80
N ASP A 835 28.51 26.47 5.18
CA ASP A 835 28.91 27.54 4.27
C ASP A 835 30.25 27.29 3.55
N ASN A 836 30.99 26.26 3.94
CA ASN A 836 32.24 25.91 3.27
C ASN A 836 31.96 25.34 1.88
N THR A 837 32.82 25.66 0.92
CA THR A 837 32.78 25.04 -0.42
C THR A 837 33.03 23.55 -0.32
N ILE A 838 32.30 22.76 -1.13
CA ILE A 838 32.40 21.30 -1.12
C ILE A 838 33.39 20.81 -2.17
N THR A 839 34.30 19.93 -1.77
CA THR A 839 35.23 19.29 -2.71
C THR A 839 34.57 18.12 -3.45
N ARG A 840 35.13 17.72 -4.60
CA ARG A 840 34.63 16.59 -5.39
C ARG A 840 34.57 15.29 -4.56
N GLU A 841 35.59 14.97 -3.77
CA GLU A 841 35.58 13.75 -2.94
C GLU A 841 34.50 13.78 -1.84
N GLN A 842 34.22 14.96 -1.26
CA GLN A 842 33.19 15.12 -0.23
C GLN A 842 31.79 14.95 -0.83
N MET A 843 31.57 15.55 -2.00
CA MET A 843 30.31 15.43 -2.75
C MET A 843 29.99 13.98 -3.09
N ILE A 844 30.97 13.25 -3.63
CA ILE A 844 30.82 11.84 -3.96
C ILE A 844 30.63 10.97 -2.71
N SER A 845 31.31 11.28 -1.61
CA SER A 845 31.08 10.56 -0.34
C SER A 845 29.65 10.70 0.17
N ILE A 846 29.03 11.88 -0.01
CA ILE A 846 27.63 12.10 0.35
C ILE A 846 26.69 11.32 -0.57
N LEU A 847 26.92 11.34 -1.89
CA LEU A 847 26.12 10.56 -2.86
C LEU A 847 26.22 9.05 -2.62
N TRP A 848 27.41 8.55 -2.28
CA TRP A 848 27.61 7.15 -1.97
C TRP A 848 26.83 6.72 -0.72
N ARG A 849 26.81 7.54 0.34
CA ARG A 849 25.96 7.30 1.51
C ARG A 849 24.48 7.36 1.16
N TYR A 850 24.09 8.32 0.33
CA TYR A 850 22.71 8.45 -0.16
C TYR A 850 22.27 7.20 -0.94
N ALA A 851 23.16 6.57 -1.70
CA ALA A 851 22.94 5.31 -2.39
C ALA A 851 23.00 4.06 -1.48
N GLY A 852 23.05 4.21 -0.15
CA GLY A 852 23.11 3.10 0.80
C GLY A 852 24.51 2.54 1.07
N SER A 853 25.57 3.28 0.72
CA SER A 853 26.97 2.86 0.88
C SER A 853 27.31 1.51 0.23
N PRO A 854 26.98 1.31 -1.06
CA PRO A 854 27.17 0.04 -1.76
C PRO A 854 28.63 -0.40 -1.75
N LYS A 855 28.83 -1.73 -1.66
CA LYS A 855 30.17 -2.34 -1.75
C LYS A 855 30.79 -2.10 -3.11
N VAL A 856 32.09 -1.95 -3.12
CA VAL A 856 32.89 -1.63 -4.31
C VAL A 856 33.77 -2.80 -4.71
N SER A 857 33.92 -3.02 -6.01
CA SER A 857 34.76 -4.10 -6.56
C SER A 857 36.01 -3.57 -7.27
N ARG A 858 35.99 -2.29 -7.66
CA ARG A 858 36.95 -1.72 -8.61
C ARG A 858 37.93 -0.74 -7.97
N ASP A 859 39.20 -0.82 -8.35
CA ASP A 859 40.27 0.07 -7.87
C ASP A 859 40.41 1.33 -8.74
N ILE A 860 40.79 2.44 -8.11
CA ILE A 860 41.04 3.75 -8.71
C ILE A 860 42.52 4.02 -9.01
N SER A 861 43.43 3.08 -8.75
CA SER A 861 44.88 3.22 -9.00
C SER A 861 45.26 3.63 -10.44
N ARG A 862 44.39 3.42 -11.42
CA ARG A 862 44.58 3.88 -12.81
C ARG A 862 44.59 5.40 -12.98
N PHE A 863 44.13 6.17 -11.99
CA PHE A 863 44.13 7.62 -12.05
C PHE A 863 45.42 8.18 -11.44
N THR A 864 46.01 9.18 -12.10
CA THR A 864 47.33 9.73 -11.74
C THR A 864 47.37 10.36 -10.35
N ASP A 865 46.23 10.75 -9.81
CA ASP A 865 46.05 11.41 -8.52
C ASP A 865 45.24 10.58 -7.50
N ALA A 866 45.13 9.26 -7.72
CA ALA A 866 44.43 8.35 -6.80
C ALA A 866 44.98 8.46 -5.36
N GLY A 867 46.28 8.65 -5.20
CA GLY A 867 46.92 8.86 -3.89
C GLY A 867 46.53 10.15 -3.17
N ASN A 868 45.88 11.10 -3.85
CA ASN A 868 45.39 12.35 -3.25
C ASN A 868 43.95 12.22 -2.71
N VAL A 869 43.27 11.09 -2.94
CA VAL A 869 41.94 10.82 -2.37
C VAL A 869 42.06 10.60 -0.87
N ALA A 870 41.23 11.29 -0.08
CA ALA A 870 41.23 11.07 1.36
C ALA A 870 40.81 9.62 1.70
N VAL A 871 41.41 9.04 2.74
CA VAL A 871 41.14 7.65 3.16
C VAL A 871 39.64 7.37 3.32
N TYR A 872 38.87 8.32 3.88
CA TYR A 872 37.42 8.16 4.06
C TYR A 872 36.60 8.15 2.76
N ALA A 873 37.17 8.63 1.65
CA ALA A 873 36.48 8.82 0.38
C ALA A 873 36.89 7.78 -0.69
N VAL A 874 37.85 6.89 -0.40
CA VAL A 874 38.39 5.93 -1.38
C VAL A 874 37.27 5.05 -1.95
N ASP A 875 36.47 4.44 -1.08
CA ASP A 875 35.37 3.54 -1.50
C ASP A 875 34.30 4.28 -2.30
N ALA A 876 33.91 5.48 -1.86
CA ALA A 876 32.94 6.31 -2.55
C ALA A 876 33.42 6.72 -3.95
N MET A 877 34.69 7.12 -4.07
CA MET A 877 35.29 7.50 -5.34
C MET A 877 35.43 6.30 -6.29
N ALA A 878 35.81 5.14 -5.76
CA ALA A 878 35.83 3.88 -6.51
C ALA A 878 34.43 3.52 -7.03
N TRP A 879 33.41 3.63 -6.19
CA TRP A 879 32.03 3.33 -6.56
C TRP A 879 31.53 4.26 -7.67
N ALA A 880 31.83 5.55 -7.55
CA ALA A 880 31.44 6.54 -8.54
C ALA A 880 32.14 6.31 -9.90
N VAL A 881 33.38 5.82 -9.90
CA VAL A 881 34.09 5.42 -11.12
C VAL A 881 33.47 4.16 -11.72
N GLU A 882 33.21 3.15 -10.89
CA GLU A 882 32.66 1.85 -11.30
C GLU A 882 31.33 2.03 -12.02
N ASN A 883 30.46 2.90 -11.50
CA ASN A 883 29.13 3.19 -12.05
C ASN A 883 29.10 4.34 -13.08
N GLY A 884 30.27 4.87 -13.47
CA GLY A 884 30.37 5.92 -14.47
C GLY A 884 29.71 7.24 -14.08
N ILE A 885 29.54 7.48 -12.77
CA ILE A 885 29.09 8.75 -12.16
C ILE A 885 30.20 9.79 -12.31
N ILE A 886 31.46 9.39 -12.10
CA ILE A 886 32.65 10.16 -12.43
C ILE A 886 33.54 9.40 -13.42
N VAL A 887 34.04 10.12 -14.43
CA VAL A 887 34.88 9.55 -15.49
C VAL A 887 36.36 9.99 -15.39
N GLY A 888 36.63 10.99 -14.54
CA GLY A 888 37.91 11.70 -14.48
C GLY A 888 38.09 12.68 -15.64
N SER A 889 39.11 13.54 -15.53
CA SER A 889 39.51 14.49 -16.57
C SER A 889 41.01 14.32 -16.83
N ASN A 890 41.40 14.09 -18.09
CA ASN A 890 42.80 13.86 -18.50
C ASN A 890 43.55 12.81 -17.65
N GLY A 891 42.85 11.75 -17.21
CA GLY A 891 43.43 10.69 -16.39
C GLY A 891 43.51 10.97 -14.89
N ALA A 892 42.93 12.07 -14.40
CA ALA A 892 42.87 12.44 -12.97
C ALA A 892 41.41 12.51 -12.44
N LEU A 893 41.20 12.23 -11.15
CA LEU A 893 39.90 12.34 -10.45
C LEU A 893 39.64 13.74 -9.88
N ILE A 894 40.72 14.45 -9.59
CA ILE A 894 40.82 15.79 -9.02
C ILE A 894 40.04 15.91 -7.70
N PRO A 895 40.33 15.07 -6.69
CA PRO A 895 39.47 14.89 -5.51
C PRO A 895 39.37 16.13 -4.61
N LYS A 896 40.39 16.99 -4.60
CA LYS A 896 40.48 18.17 -3.72
C LYS A 896 39.91 19.46 -4.32
N GLU A 897 39.60 19.48 -5.61
CA GLU A 897 39.02 20.68 -6.24
C GLU A 897 37.59 20.89 -5.76
N ASN A 898 37.22 22.16 -5.55
CA ASN A 898 35.85 22.53 -5.21
C ASN A 898 34.92 22.29 -6.41
N ALA A 899 33.81 21.61 -6.16
CA ALA A 899 32.83 21.35 -7.21
C ALA A 899 32.04 22.63 -7.54
N ASN A 900 32.01 23.02 -8.81
CA ASN A 900 31.17 24.11 -9.29
C ASN A 900 29.79 23.61 -9.76
N ARG A 901 28.86 24.54 -9.97
CA ARG A 901 27.46 24.22 -10.33
C ARG A 901 27.32 23.38 -11.60
N ALA A 902 28.12 23.63 -12.63
CA ALA A 902 28.11 22.82 -13.86
C ALA A 902 28.62 21.39 -13.63
N GLN A 903 29.71 21.23 -12.88
CA GLN A 903 30.24 19.91 -12.51
C GLN A 903 29.23 19.12 -11.68
N THR A 904 28.58 19.77 -10.71
CA THR A 904 27.57 19.14 -9.87
C THR A 904 26.36 18.70 -10.68
N ALA A 905 25.86 19.55 -11.58
CA ALA A 905 24.75 19.19 -12.46
C ALA A 905 25.07 17.94 -13.30
N ALA A 906 26.28 17.87 -13.88
CA ALA A 906 26.71 16.73 -14.68
C ALA A 906 26.90 15.45 -13.85
N ILE A 907 27.38 15.56 -12.60
CA ILE A 907 27.50 14.43 -11.67
C ILE A 907 26.10 13.91 -11.29
N LEU A 908 25.16 14.80 -10.97
CA LEU A 908 23.80 14.43 -10.57
C LEU A 908 23.00 13.81 -11.72
N GLN A 909 23.11 14.36 -12.93
CA GLN A 909 22.51 13.74 -14.11
C GLN A 909 22.98 12.29 -14.27
N ARG A 910 24.30 12.06 -14.26
CA ARG A 910 24.86 10.71 -14.39
C ARG A 910 24.49 9.81 -13.22
N PHE A 911 24.42 10.36 -12.00
CA PHE A 911 23.98 9.62 -10.83
C PHE A 911 22.55 9.11 -11.05
N VAL A 912 21.61 9.97 -11.45
CA VAL A 912 20.21 9.57 -11.70
C VAL A 912 20.08 8.61 -12.88
N GLU A 913 20.86 8.80 -13.95
CA GLU A 913 20.79 7.96 -15.15
C GLU A 913 21.45 6.58 -14.97
N LYS A 914 22.47 6.47 -14.11
CA LYS A 914 23.37 5.30 -14.06
C LYS A 914 23.44 4.58 -12.72
N ALA A 915 23.05 5.19 -11.61
CA ALA A 915 22.93 4.49 -10.34
C ALA A 915 21.61 3.70 -10.33
N LYS A 916 21.60 2.55 -11.02
CA LYS A 916 20.56 1.53 -10.91
C LYS A 916 21.07 0.37 -10.07
#